data_AF-A0A8B7YWH3-F1
#
_entry.id   AF-A0A8B7YWH3-F1
#
_cell.length_a   1.000
_cell.length_b   1.000
_cell.length_c   1.000
_cell.angle_alpha   90.00
_cell.angle_beta   90.00
_cell.angle_gamma   90.00
#
_symmetry.space_group_name_H-M   'P 1'
#
loop_
_entity.id
_entity.type
_entity.pdbx_description
1 polymer ?
#
loop_
_entity_poly.entity_id
_entity_poly.type
_entity_poly.pdbx_seq_one_letter_code
_entity_poly.pdbx_strand_id
1 'polypeptide(L)'
;MSSDSDGYEPSDSSTRPRVIRARHPRSSSSATDDVQVLTSSLRSTSRNLNAVDGLLGHYRDSNKRQNAAIERLRDNLARSTESLRQERLNRLSSQQGSPGSGSRPLRASDLRETSGRRKYQPTSPHDDYTITRGSKRLKGRHMRRPSVKFTDELDEIHDIHETVRDLSDNQIRLEQDLDQAIQLRNQDRIDSQKALQELSDSVRQSQRKEEEQKSSQRVDKKLQAIQEELRQHRIHQEAQEKRKKETGQLSVELKQAIAAQSKQEEKEMRERLLKAETEKQQLTVQLETAQRKLDRAQGVKAAMQDQIEDYKNRLRFSDHERSIMQDRFSDLQESMEQEGLPLSRTDRKHQRLQETIAKEEKDRQVLEGEIQRLKAQLTQSQSKQDHQKYQRELERSEKQRDQLSQHLESVTKELENKERHAAKLVTDLQDASENLKASQEHEKIAVARLKELEKRLADGDRKAERQEERLLELERLLEEARYKKDDMRTKAKDKIRQWKLKCAKLQRDADTLKRRLSQAVERNQHLLTDNESHRTLNGTSTHRLDSLQREINDTLEKRAQQDEQLRLKDIEINELKSVRKDLELELRDTRNFMDKLDNELRAHQVRYNVLADEKLRLEEDLNSFKTKTQLAEDHMQKLQSEWHKSNAQKTELSAQLAEESGSRRVAEAHIRQLTQDIKIAKEDADRLTQQLKQEKRDHEMNMEELQKENEEKKSQGERMIMDRSNRLKRERAEMEAELQTLKLEIADSQSQLKTLRRQLEESRSDAEKAKTELMSAEQENGKLRRKYERAKTGYQEQAQLAEVENIRASNLEKRLIGVSSQLMDQDLENESVLHAINQEVDRLVEVCAGQDEVHRAISSPTRDVKHKPQHWLTEIKGKLQWVEEEMSRKLAHQRKLRQDLERSRTDADEVARYGDLQNRLLRSELDKQSGLLHELEQNNQDLVASKRQKDIVVKSLEKQVDKLEHHIEMNVKSLRRSLELIPDLDSPPRDSPAQDYKKLKDLQEERDRINDRYNRYKGTVTLLQQQLEEAKQSTGFQSPGTSPLVQSYKGNRISPASSNLSLKKHRSPETDSRGRHPAKGLSDLIGKSVSPSSKKRAPYRLMPPDSSENPSSACLPRHLL
;
A
#
# COMPACT_ATOMS: atom_id res chain seq x y z
N MET A 1 -113.70 28.37 -47.55
CA MET A 1 -112.96 29.62 -47.83
C MET A 1 -111.52 29.27 -47.60
N SER A 2 -110.81 29.10 -48.71
CA SER A 2 -109.76 28.10 -48.85
C SER A 2 -108.67 28.65 -49.76
N SER A 3 -107.72 27.78 -50.08
CA SER A 3 -106.78 27.92 -51.19
C SER A 3 -105.56 28.82 -50.92
N ASP A 4 -104.34 28.28 -51.04
CA ASP A 4 -103.64 27.75 -52.25
C ASP A 4 -103.06 28.92 -53.06
N SER A 5 -101.84 28.85 -53.62
CA SER A 5 -100.79 27.83 -53.55
C SER A 5 -99.44 28.45 -53.96
N ASP A 6 -98.39 27.63 -54.02
CA ASP A 6 -97.22 27.79 -54.89
C ASP A 6 -97.64 28.04 -56.35
N GLY A 7 -96.80 28.64 -57.20
CA GLY A 7 -95.74 27.91 -57.94
C GLY A 7 -95.86 28.33 -59.43
N TYR A 8 -94.90 28.15 -60.34
CA TYR A 8 -93.71 27.30 -60.49
C TYR A 8 -92.63 28.20 -61.14
N GLU A 9 -91.36 28.32 -60.74
CA GLU A 9 -90.33 27.28 -60.53
C GLU A 9 -90.07 26.46 -61.83
N PRO A 10 -88.82 26.17 -62.19
CA PRO A 10 -88.02 25.23 -61.41
C PRO A 10 -86.54 25.63 -61.18
N SER A 11 -85.90 25.08 -60.14
CA SER A 11 -84.72 24.21 -60.31
C SER A 11 -84.05 23.76 -58.99
N ASP A 12 -84.07 22.44 -58.80
CA ASP A 12 -83.00 21.60 -58.23
C ASP A 12 -82.77 21.53 -56.69
N SER A 13 -82.20 20.38 -56.31
CA SER A 13 -81.60 20.00 -55.02
C SER A 13 -82.49 19.64 -53.81
N SER A 14 -82.31 18.39 -53.37
CA SER A 14 -82.32 17.86 -51.98
C SER A 14 -83.13 18.58 -50.88
N THR A 15 -84.08 17.86 -50.25
CA THR A 15 -83.88 17.22 -48.92
C THR A 15 -85.16 16.53 -48.40
N ARG A 16 -85.01 15.35 -47.78
CA ARG A 16 -85.94 14.73 -46.82
C ARG A 16 -85.13 14.30 -45.59
N PRO A 17 -85.68 14.34 -44.35
CA PRO A 17 -86.97 13.71 -44.03
C PRO A 17 -87.94 14.51 -43.12
N ARG A 18 -89.22 14.13 -43.17
CA ARG A 18 -90.17 14.27 -42.04
C ARG A 18 -90.03 13.05 -41.13
N VAL A 19 -90.05 13.23 -39.80
CA VAL A 19 -90.98 12.49 -38.92
C VAL A 19 -91.48 13.41 -37.81
N ILE A 20 -92.78 13.29 -37.57
CA ILE A 20 -93.65 13.93 -36.58
C ILE A 20 -93.10 13.96 -35.14
N ARG A 21 -93.35 15.07 -34.44
CA ARG A 21 -93.23 15.19 -32.97
C ARG A 21 -94.57 14.82 -32.32
N ALA A 22 -94.61 13.72 -31.56
CA ALA A 22 -95.79 13.34 -30.77
C ALA A 22 -95.61 13.71 -29.29
N ARG A 23 -96.64 14.31 -28.68
CA ARG A 23 -96.80 14.42 -27.22
C ARG A 23 -97.76 13.32 -26.76
N HIS A 24 -97.49 12.68 -25.62
CA HIS A 24 -98.15 13.00 -24.34
C HIS A 24 -97.58 12.14 -23.18
N PRO A 25 -97.69 12.58 -21.91
CA PRO A 25 -96.95 12.01 -20.78
C PRO A 25 -97.79 11.05 -19.91
N ARG A 26 -97.13 10.24 -19.09
CA ARG A 26 -97.71 9.63 -17.87
C ARG A 26 -96.67 9.49 -16.74
N SER A 27 -97.20 9.47 -15.51
CA SER A 27 -96.58 8.96 -14.26
C SER A 27 -95.18 9.48 -13.90
N SER A 28 -95.18 10.55 -13.10
CA SER A 28 -94.14 10.88 -12.12
C SER A 28 -93.65 9.65 -11.36
N SER A 29 -92.42 9.23 -11.62
CA SER A 29 -91.73 8.20 -10.84
C SER A 29 -90.21 8.28 -10.94
N SER A 30 -89.64 8.96 -11.95
CA SER A 30 -88.23 8.81 -12.27
C SER A 30 -87.46 10.10 -12.57
N ALA A 31 -87.45 11.02 -11.59
CA ALA A 31 -86.32 11.94 -11.44
C ALA A 31 -84.99 11.17 -11.29
N THR A 32 -85.05 9.91 -10.81
CA THR A 32 -83.95 8.96 -10.82
C THR A 32 -83.51 8.55 -12.23
N ASP A 33 -84.43 8.28 -13.18
CA ASP A 33 -84.02 8.00 -14.56
C ASP A 33 -83.60 9.26 -15.30
N ASP A 34 -84.18 10.43 -15.05
CA ASP A 34 -83.65 11.68 -15.59
C ASP A 34 -82.23 11.96 -15.07
N VAL A 35 -81.94 11.64 -13.80
CA VAL A 35 -80.58 11.69 -13.24
C VAL A 35 -79.69 10.55 -13.78
N GLN A 36 -80.22 9.38 -14.13
CA GLN A 36 -79.45 8.31 -14.81
C GLN A 36 -79.24 8.61 -16.30
N VAL A 37 -80.13 9.34 -16.97
CA VAL A 37 -79.98 9.84 -18.35
C VAL A 37 -79.00 11.00 -18.35
N LEU A 38 -79.06 11.92 -17.37
CA LEU A 38 -78.06 12.97 -17.20
C LEU A 38 -76.70 12.41 -16.78
N THR A 39 -76.61 11.40 -15.90
CA THR A 39 -75.32 10.79 -15.54
C THR A 39 -74.81 9.78 -16.56
N SER A 40 -75.65 9.14 -17.37
CA SER A 40 -75.20 8.35 -18.53
C SER A 40 -74.84 9.24 -19.72
N SER A 41 -75.50 10.37 -19.91
CA SER A 41 -75.10 11.44 -20.83
C SER A 41 -73.79 12.08 -20.39
N LEU A 42 -73.63 12.45 -19.10
CA LEU A 42 -72.36 12.95 -18.55
C LEU A 42 -71.26 11.88 -18.55
N ARG A 43 -71.57 10.59 -18.36
CA ARG A 43 -70.62 9.50 -18.60
C ARG A 43 -70.31 9.34 -20.09
N SER A 44 -71.19 9.73 -21.00
CA SER A 44 -70.96 9.67 -22.45
C SER A 44 -70.23 10.89 -22.98
N THR A 45 -70.46 12.09 -22.43
CA THR A 45 -69.61 13.27 -22.67
C THR A 45 -68.26 13.09 -21.99
N SER A 46 -68.17 12.47 -20.80
CA SER A 46 -66.91 12.08 -20.18
C SER A 46 -66.18 11.00 -21.00
N ARG A 47 -66.87 9.99 -21.54
CA ARG A 47 -66.29 9.03 -22.50
C ARG A 47 -65.82 9.73 -23.78
N ASN A 48 -66.58 10.68 -24.32
CA ASN A 48 -66.19 11.45 -25.49
C ASN A 48 -65.02 12.40 -25.19
N LEU A 49 -64.95 13.00 -24.00
CA LEU A 49 -63.82 13.82 -23.55
C LEU A 49 -62.58 12.95 -23.29
N ASN A 50 -62.73 11.73 -22.76
CA ASN A 50 -61.64 10.78 -22.63
C ASN A 50 -61.20 10.21 -23.99
N ALA A 51 -62.11 10.09 -24.96
CA ALA A 51 -61.79 9.74 -26.34
C ALA A 51 -61.12 10.91 -27.08
N VAL A 52 -61.52 12.16 -26.81
CA VAL A 52 -60.90 13.38 -27.32
C VAL A 52 -59.54 13.61 -26.68
N ASP A 53 -59.34 13.39 -25.37
CA ASP A 53 -58.02 13.47 -24.75
C ASP A 53 -57.15 12.24 -25.06
N GLY A 54 -57.76 11.10 -25.40
CA GLY A 54 -57.11 9.98 -26.06
C GLY A 54 -56.61 10.35 -27.47
N LEU A 55 -57.44 11.02 -28.27
CA LEU A 55 -57.07 11.58 -29.58
C LEU A 55 -56.00 12.68 -29.44
N LEU A 56 -56.12 13.60 -28.48
CA LEU A 56 -55.10 14.60 -28.17
C LEU A 56 -53.83 13.95 -27.62
N GLY A 57 -53.94 12.83 -26.91
CA GLY A 57 -52.83 11.95 -26.55
C GLY A 57 -52.14 11.38 -27.78
N HIS A 58 -52.90 10.85 -28.74
CA HIS A 58 -52.40 10.37 -30.03
C HIS A 58 -51.80 11.51 -30.88
N TYR A 59 -52.35 12.73 -30.87
CA TYR A 59 -51.77 13.90 -31.53
C TYR A 59 -50.49 14.38 -30.83
N ARG A 60 -50.47 14.44 -29.48
CA ARG A 60 -49.27 14.75 -28.68
C ARG A 60 -48.18 13.70 -28.95
N ASP A 61 -48.51 12.42 -29.03
CA ASP A 61 -47.57 11.35 -29.32
C ASP A 61 -47.13 11.31 -30.79
N SER A 62 -48.00 11.66 -31.74
CA SER A 62 -47.63 11.87 -33.14
C SER A 62 -46.66 13.04 -33.29
N ASN A 63 -46.91 14.16 -32.60
CA ASN A 63 -46.04 15.33 -32.56
C ASN A 63 -44.70 15.01 -31.84
N LYS A 64 -44.71 14.25 -30.73
CA LYS A 64 -43.47 13.71 -30.12
C LYS A 64 -42.69 12.83 -31.11
N ARG A 65 -43.36 11.96 -31.87
CA ARG A 65 -42.72 11.10 -32.90
C ARG A 65 -42.15 11.94 -34.06
N GLN A 66 -42.83 13.01 -34.47
CA GLN A 66 -42.34 13.97 -35.47
C GLN A 66 -41.13 14.75 -34.95
N ASN A 67 -41.18 15.30 -33.73
CA ASN A 67 -40.05 16.02 -33.13
C ASN A 67 -38.84 15.10 -32.91
N ALA A 68 -39.05 13.87 -32.43
CA ALA A 68 -37.99 12.87 -32.33
C ALA A 68 -37.43 12.42 -33.69
N ALA A 69 -38.14 12.64 -34.80
CA ALA A 69 -37.59 12.48 -36.15
C ALA A 69 -36.79 13.72 -36.60
N ILE A 70 -37.28 14.92 -36.30
CA ILE A 70 -36.58 16.20 -36.57
C ILE A 70 -35.26 16.28 -35.78
N GLU A 71 -35.25 15.86 -34.52
CA GLU A 71 -34.04 15.77 -33.69
C GLU A 71 -33.04 14.78 -34.29
N ARG A 72 -33.47 13.59 -34.71
CA ARG A 72 -32.59 12.63 -35.42
C ARG A 72 -32.02 13.19 -36.73
N LEU A 73 -32.79 13.99 -37.46
CA LEU A 73 -32.30 14.68 -38.66
C LEU A 73 -31.29 15.79 -38.32
N ARG A 74 -31.50 16.54 -37.24
CA ARG A 74 -30.52 17.52 -36.71
C ARG A 74 -29.25 16.85 -36.23
N ASP A 75 -29.34 15.73 -35.52
CA ASP A 75 -28.22 14.90 -35.07
C ASP A 75 -27.39 14.38 -36.24
N ASN A 76 -28.05 13.89 -37.29
CA ASN A 76 -27.38 13.40 -38.49
C ASN A 76 -26.70 14.55 -39.28
N LEU A 77 -27.31 15.73 -39.35
CA LEU A 77 -26.68 16.94 -39.90
C LEU A 77 -25.49 17.40 -39.06
N ALA A 78 -25.59 17.39 -37.73
CA ALA A 78 -24.48 17.72 -36.84
C ALA A 78 -23.31 16.76 -37.06
N ARG A 79 -23.55 15.44 -37.07
CA ARG A 79 -22.53 14.42 -37.35
C ARG A 79 -21.92 14.58 -38.75
N SER A 80 -22.71 14.93 -39.77
CA SER A 80 -22.20 15.20 -41.12
C SER A 80 -21.33 16.46 -41.18
N THR A 81 -21.74 17.57 -40.55
CA THR A 81 -20.94 18.81 -40.51
C THR A 81 -19.67 18.65 -39.68
N GLU A 82 -19.69 17.82 -38.65
CA GLU A 82 -18.51 17.48 -37.85
C GLU A 82 -17.55 16.55 -38.61
N SER A 83 -18.06 15.54 -39.33
CA SER A 83 -17.25 14.74 -40.24
C SER A 83 -16.59 15.58 -41.33
N LEU A 84 -17.29 16.59 -41.88
CA LEU A 84 -16.72 17.56 -42.82
C LEU A 84 -15.72 18.53 -42.17
N ARG A 85 -15.87 18.85 -40.88
CA ARG A 85 -14.84 19.59 -40.11
C ARG A 85 -13.58 18.75 -39.94
N GLN A 86 -13.72 17.50 -39.54
CA GLN A 86 -12.60 16.58 -39.33
C GLN A 86 -11.88 16.25 -40.64
N GLU A 87 -12.62 16.10 -41.75
CA GLU A 87 -12.02 15.95 -43.08
C GLU A 87 -11.22 17.21 -43.50
N ARG A 88 -11.74 18.41 -43.20
CA ARG A 88 -11.01 19.67 -43.44
C ARG A 88 -9.79 19.82 -42.52
N LEU A 89 -9.87 19.40 -41.26
CA LEU A 89 -8.73 19.36 -40.34
C LEU A 89 -7.63 18.41 -40.84
N ASN A 90 -8.01 17.21 -41.29
CA ASN A 90 -7.07 16.22 -41.83
C ASN A 90 -6.43 16.68 -43.14
N ARG A 91 -7.15 17.43 -43.98
CA ARG A 91 -6.56 18.10 -45.15
C ARG A 91 -5.57 19.19 -44.71
N LEU A 92 -5.89 19.98 -43.69
CA LEU A 92 -5.01 21.04 -43.15
C LEU A 92 -3.76 20.50 -42.43
N SER A 93 -3.79 19.31 -41.84
CA SER A 93 -2.59 18.69 -41.25
C SER A 93 -1.64 18.06 -42.28
N SER A 94 -2.07 17.92 -43.54
CA SER A 94 -1.32 17.22 -44.58
C SER A 94 -0.39 18.11 -45.43
N GLN A 95 -0.42 19.44 -45.27
CA GLN A 95 0.46 20.36 -46.00
C GLN A 95 1.07 21.43 -45.07
N GLN A 96 2.40 21.39 -44.94
CA GLN A 96 3.23 22.40 -44.28
C GLN A 96 3.20 23.72 -45.08
N GLY A 97 3.29 24.90 -44.45
CA GLY A 97 3.18 26.14 -45.23
C GLY A 97 3.45 27.53 -44.61
N SER A 98 3.74 27.67 -43.31
CA SER A 98 4.07 28.97 -42.65
C SER A 98 2.95 30.06 -42.62
N PRO A 99 3.11 31.15 -41.83
CA PRO A 99 2.00 32.02 -41.44
C PRO A 99 1.97 33.42 -42.10
N GLY A 100 0.78 34.04 -42.17
CA GLY A 100 0.60 35.41 -42.67
C GLY A 100 -0.65 36.09 -42.09
N SER A 101 -0.46 37.30 -41.55
CA SER A 101 -1.44 38.14 -40.84
C SER A 101 -2.72 38.52 -41.63
N GLY A 102 -3.82 38.75 -40.91
CA GLY A 102 -4.54 40.03 -41.07
C GLY A 102 -6.01 40.05 -41.55
N SER A 103 -6.86 40.62 -40.68
CA SER A 103 -8.00 41.51 -41.00
C SER A 103 -9.18 41.06 -41.89
N ARG A 104 -10.28 40.69 -41.19
CA ARG A 104 -11.69 41.16 -41.36
C ARG A 104 -12.43 41.05 -42.73
N PRO A 105 -13.79 41.18 -42.73
CA PRO A 105 -14.63 40.68 -43.83
C PRO A 105 -15.08 41.74 -44.84
N LEU A 106 -15.47 41.30 -46.04
CA LEU A 106 -16.41 42.05 -46.88
C LEU A 106 -17.39 41.14 -47.66
N ARG A 107 -18.26 41.80 -48.43
CA ARG A 107 -19.52 41.29 -48.99
C ARG A 107 -19.39 40.88 -50.47
N ALA A 108 -20.45 40.29 -51.00
CA ALA A 108 -20.54 39.65 -52.31
C ALA A 108 -20.22 40.51 -53.55
N SER A 109 -19.98 39.75 -54.64
CA SER A 109 -20.08 40.09 -56.07
C SER A 109 -18.82 40.60 -56.77
N ASP A 110 -18.15 39.66 -57.45
CA ASP A 110 -17.60 39.91 -58.79
C ASP A 110 -17.89 38.76 -59.76
N LEU A 111 -18.02 39.18 -61.02
CA LEU A 111 -18.58 38.56 -62.24
C LEU A 111 -17.77 37.34 -62.75
N ARG A 112 -18.35 36.34 -63.45
CA ARG A 112 -18.73 36.25 -64.89
C ARG A 112 -17.58 36.61 -65.86
N GLU A 113 -17.37 35.97 -67.02
CA GLU A 113 -18.23 35.10 -67.87
C GLU A 113 -17.37 34.14 -68.76
N THR A 114 -17.83 32.98 -69.27
CA THR A 114 -18.44 32.79 -70.62
C THR A 114 -18.79 31.28 -70.81
N SER A 115 -20.04 30.91 -71.11
CA SER A 115 -20.63 30.46 -72.40
C SER A 115 -20.17 29.07 -72.96
N GLY A 116 -21.03 28.13 -73.42
CA GLY A 116 -22.46 27.85 -73.13
C GLY A 116 -23.33 27.42 -74.33
N ARG A 117 -24.12 26.32 -74.25
CA ARG A 117 -25.38 26.11 -75.04
C ARG A 117 -26.22 24.85 -74.72
N ARG A 118 -27.56 24.97 -74.92
CA ARG A 118 -28.65 23.94 -75.04
C ARG A 118 -28.97 23.16 -73.73
N LYS A 119 -30.19 23.19 -73.17
CA LYS A 119 -31.55 22.75 -73.63
C LYS A 119 -31.65 21.22 -73.78
N TYR A 120 -32.55 20.47 -73.12
CA TYR A 120 -33.55 20.67 -72.03
C TYR A 120 -33.61 19.32 -71.22
N GLN A 121 -34.58 18.88 -70.38
CA GLN A 121 -35.90 19.35 -69.88
C GLN A 121 -36.32 18.57 -68.61
N PRO A 122 -37.10 19.13 -67.66
CA PRO A 122 -37.78 18.35 -66.63
C PRO A 122 -39.32 18.53 -66.58
N THR A 123 -40.03 17.47 -66.21
CA THR A 123 -41.43 17.52 -65.73
C THR A 123 -41.56 16.74 -64.42
N SER A 124 -42.50 17.18 -63.58
CA SER A 124 -43.07 16.45 -62.43
C SER A 124 -44.07 15.36 -62.98
N PRO A 125 -44.98 14.69 -62.22
CA PRO A 125 -45.55 15.04 -60.91
C PRO A 125 -45.75 13.89 -59.90
N HIS A 126 -46.33 14.30 -58.75
CA HIS A 126 -47.26 13.65 -57.81
C HIS A 126 -47.24 12.15 -57.47
N ASP A 127 -47.59 11.90 -56.19
CA ASP A 127 -48.26 10.71 -55.69
C ASP A 127 -49.62 10.48 -56.36
N ASP A 128 -50.06 9.22 -56.44
CA ASP A 128 -51.45 8.90 -56.75
C ASP A 128 -52.22 8.53 -55.46
N TYR A 129 -53.46 8.98 -55.44
CA TYR A 129 -54.56 8.44 -54.63
C TYR A 129 -55.39 7.55 -55.57
N THR A 130 -56.69 7.41 -55.25
CA THR A 130 -57.90 7.41 -56.14
C THR A 130 -58.80 6.23 -55.70
N ILE A 131 -59.86 5.71 -56.33
CA ILE A 131 -61.12 6.10 -57.03
C ILE A 131 -62.00 4.81 -56.87
N THR A 132 -63.33 4.79 -56.75
CA THR A 132 -64.39 5.21 -57.71
C THR A 132 -64.38 4.43 -59.05
N ARG A 133 -65.22 4.82 -60.04
CA ARG A 133 -65.17 4.56 -61.51
C ARG A 133 -65.18 3.14 -62.10
N GLY A 134 -66.33 2.58 -62.52
CA GLY A 134 -67.73 2.91 -62.15
C GLY A 134 -68.70 3.62 -63.14
N SER A 135 -68.33 4.09 -64.34
CA SER A 135 -69.23 4.92 -65.20
C SER A 135 -68.95 4.92 -66.70
N LYS A 136 -70.03 5.08 -67.49
CA LYS A 136 -70.19 5.96 -68.70
C LYS A 136 -69.24 5.73 -69.91
N ARG A 137 -69.63 5.90 -71.19
CA ARG A 137 -70.90 6.26 -71.89
C ARG A 137 -70.72 6.00 -73.41
N LEU A 138 -71.82 5.75 -74.14
CA LEU A 138 -72.07 6.21 -75.53
C LEU A 138 -71.24 5.72 -76.78
N LYS A 139 -72.01 5.21 -77.79
CA LYS A 139 -71.97 5.44 -79.29
C LYS A 139 -71.16 4.58 -80.28
N GLY A 140 -71.65 4.67 -81.53
CA GLY A 140 -70.92 4.64 -82.80
C GLY A 140 -71.83 5.08 -83.97
N ARG A 141 -71.30 5.28 -85.18
CA ARG A 141 -72.10 5.43 -86.43
C ARG A 141 -71.38 4.83 -87.64
N HIS A 142 -71.88 3.72 -88.18
CA HIS A 142 -72.33 3.55 -89.57
C HIS A 142 -72.83 2.11 -89.80
N MET A 143 -73.52 1.85 -90.91
CA MET A 143 -74.45 0.71 -91.06
C MET A 143 -74.01 -0.37 -92.06
N ARG A 144 -73.93 -1.62 -91.60
CA ARG A 144 -74.60 -2.81 -92.18
C ARG A 144 -74.52 -3.99 -91.16
N ARG A 145 -75.52 -4.88 -91.18
CA ARG A 145 -75.70 -6.08 -90.32
C ARG A 145 -75.51 -7.36 -91.17
N PRO A 146 -75.40 -8.61 -90.64
CA PRO A 146 -75.86 -9.11 -89.32
C PRO A 146 -74.94 -10.12 -88.57
N SER A 147 -75.44 -10.65 -87.42
CA SER A 147 -75.28 -11.98 -86.75
C SER A 147 -74.06 -12.88 -87.07
N VAL A 148 -73.46 -13.66 -86.15
CA VAL A 148 -73.97 -14.57 -85.08
C VAL A 148 -72.89 -14.64 -83.96
N LYS A 149 -73.10 -14.49 -82.63
CA LYS A 149 -73.94 -15.15 -81.60
C LYS A 149 -73.46 -16.54 -81.09
N PHE A 150 -73.92 -16.87 -79.86
CA PHE A 150 -73.81 -18.11 -79.05
C PHE A 150 -72.86 -18.02 -77.83
N THR A 151 -73.32 -17.72 -76.58
CA THR A 151 -74.20 -18.44 -75.60
C THR A 151 -73.42 -19.45 -74.73
N ASP A 152 -73.59 -19.57 -73.39
CA ASP A 152 -74.36 -18.80 -72.39
C ASP A 152 -73.76 -18.99 -70.98
N GLU A 153 -73.57 -17.91 -70.22
CA GLU A 153 -73.17 -17.90 -68.79
C GLU A 153 -73.86 -16.70 -68.09
N LEU A 154 -75.20 -16.69 -68.06
CA LEU A 154 -75.98 -15.46 -67.79
C LEU A 154 -76.37 -15.20 -66.33
N ASP A 155 -76.32 -16.18 -65.44
CA ASP A 155 -76.81 -16.03 -64.06
C ASP A 155 -75.71 -15.48 -63.11
N GLU A 156 -74.46 -15.94 -63.22
CA GLU A 156 -73.32 -15.34 -62.49
C GLU A 156 -73.09 -13.86 -62.85
N ILE A 157 -73.54 -13.46 -64.05
CA ILE A 157 -73.54 -12.07 -64.51
C ILE A 157 -74.54 -11.20 -63.72
N HIS A 158 -75.58 -11.75 -63.07
CA HIS A 158 -76.58 -10.94 -62.35
C HIS A 158 -76.07 -10.40 -61.00
N ASP A 159 -75.44 -11.21 -60.15
CA ASP A 159 -74.84 -10.73 -58.89
C ASP A 159 -73.66 -9.78 -59.16
N ILE A 160 -72.92 -10.03 -60.25
CA ILE A 160 -71.89 -9.11 -60.75
C ILE A 160 -72.54 -7.81 -61.26
N HIS A 161 -73.68 -7.85 -61.94
CA HIS A 161 -74.42 -6.64 -62.32
C HIS A 161 -74.97 -5.87 -61.11
N GLU A 162 -75.43 -6.53 -60.05
CA GLU A 162 -75.92 -5.85 -58.85
C GLU A 162 -74.78 -5.16 -58.08
N THR A 163 -73.66 -5.85 -57.86
CA THR A 163 -72.47 -5.23 -57.26
C THR A 163 -71.82 -4.15 -58.13
N VAL A 164 -71.89 -4.26 -59.46
CA VAL A 164 -71.49 -3.18 -60.39
C VAL A 164 -72.48 -2.00 -60.35
N ARG A 165 -73.77 -2.23 -60.10
CA ARG A 165 -74.79 -1.19 -59.91
C ARG A 165 -74.50 -0.37 -58.65
N ASP A 166 -74.25 -1.05 -57.53
CA ASP A 166 -73.83 -0.40 -56.28
C ASP A 166 -72.51 0.37 -56.43
N LEU A 167 -71.55 -0.14 -57.21
CA LEU A 167 -70.31 0.59 -57.52
C LEU A 167 -70.53 1.80 -58.45
N SER A 168 -71.52 1.75 -59.35
CA SER A 168 -71.94 2.89 -60.16
C SER A 168 -72.65 3.96 -59.34
N ASP A 169 -73.57 3.57 -58.44
CA ASP A 169 -74.27 4.52 -57.57
C ASP A 169 -73.33 5.14 -56.53
N ASN A 170 -72.38 4.36 -55.98
CA ASN A 170 -71.30 4.90 -55.15
C ASN A 170 -70.31 5.78 -55.94
N GLN A 171 -70.11 5.57 -57.26
CA GLN A 171 -69.46 6.61 -58.05
C GLN A 171 -70.31 7.87 -58.12
N ILE A 172 -71.59 7.77 -58.50
CA ILE A 172 -72.43 8.95 -58.74
C ILE A 172 -72.46 9.81 -57.47
N ARG A 173 -72.51 9.18 -56.29
CA ARG A 173 -72.34 9.82 -54.99
C ARG A 173 -70.97 10.49 -54.81
N LEU A 174 -69.86 9.81 -55.11
CA LEU A 174 -68.52 10.40 -55.05
C LEU A 174 -68.28 11.51 -56.08
N GLU A 175 -68.97 11.47 -57.22
CA GLU A 175 -68.96 12.52 -58.25
C GLU A 175 -69.74 13.74 -57.74
N GLN A 176 -70.89 13.53 -57.08
CA GLN A 176 -71.65 14.57 -56.38
C GLN A 176 -70.89 15.16 -55.17
N ASP A 177 -70.23 14.34 -54.36
CA ASP A 177 -69.41 14.80 -53.22
C ASP A 177 -68.19 15.62 -53.72
N LEU A 178 -67.60 15.24 -54.86
CA LEU A 178 -66.52 16.00 -55.51
C LEU A 178 -67.01 17.28 -56.17
N ASP A 179 -68.17 17.26 -56.83
CA ASP A 179 -68.77 18.47 -57.41
C ASP A 179 -69.22 19.43 -56.30
N GLN A 180 -69.74 18.94 -55.17
CA GLN A 180 -69.97 19.73 -53.96
C GLN A 180 -68.66 20.27 -53.37
N ALA A 181 -67.59 19.48 -53.32
CA ALA A 181 -66.28 19.97 -52.86
C ALA A 181 -65.66 20.99 -53.82
N ILE A 182 -65.91 20.89 -55.13
CA ILE A 182 -65.50 21.87 -56.14
C ILE A 182 -66.38 23.12 -56.07
N GLN A 183 -67.69 22.99 -55.83
CA GLN A 183 -68.59 24.11 -55.56
C GLN A 183 -68.19 24.83 -54.27
N LEU A 184 -67.95 24.12 -53.16
CA LEU A 184 -67.42 24.69 -51.92
C LEU A 184 -66.06 25.35 -52.13
N ARG A 185 -65.14 24.74 -52.88
CA ARG A 185 -63.83 25.35 -53.19
C ARG A 185 -63.95 26.57 -54.10
N ASN A 186 -64.91 26.58 -55.03
CA ASN A 186 -65.21 27.74 -55.86
C ASN A 186 -65.97 28.80 -55.06
N GLN A 187 -66.78 28.42 -54.09
CA GLN A 187 -67.45 29.30 -53.14
C GLN A 187 -66.40 29.94 -52.22
N ASP A 188 -65.52 29.17 -51.58
CA ASP A 188 -64.34 29.66 -50.84
C ASP A 188 -63.46 30.57 -51.70
N ARG A 189 -63.31 30.28 -53.00
CA ARG A 189 -62.55 31.10 -53.93
C ARG A 189 -63.27 32.38 -54.32
N ILE A 190 -64.59 32.32 -54.53
CA ILE A 190 -65.46 33.47 -54.80
C ILE A 190 -65.58 34.33 -53.53
N ASP A 191 -65.62 33.74 -52.35
CA ASP A 191 -65.79 34.41 -51.07
C ASP A 191 -64.46 34.92 -50.51
N SER A 192 -63.32 34.31 -50.89
CA SER A 192 -62.00 34.95 -50.72
C SER A 192 -61.72 36.01 -51.80
N GLN A 193 -62.26 35.89 -53.02
CA GLN A 193 -62.25 36.99 -53.99
C GLN A 193 -63.18 38.14 -53.57
N LYS A 194 -64.37 37.85 -53.02
CA LYS A 194 -65.23 38.84 -52.36
C LYS A 194 -64.53 39.41 -51.14
N ALA A 195 -63.92 38.63 -50.26
CA ALA A 195 -63.17 39.20 -49.13
C ALA A 195 -62.02 40.10 -49.60
N LEU A 196 -61.31 39.76 -50.69
CA LEU A 196 -60.30 40.64 -51.29
C LEU A 196 -60.91 41.89 -51.96
N GLN A 197 -62.11 41.78 -52.54
CA GLN A 197 -62.82 42.87 -53.19
C GLN A 197 -63.52 43.79 -52.17
N GLU A 198 -64.07 43.24 -51.10
CA GLU A 198 -64.55 43.90 -49.88
C GLU A 198 -63.40 44.51 -49.10
N LEU A 199 -62.20 43.93 -49.08
CA LEU A 199 -60.99 44.59 -48.56
C LEU A 199 -60.58 45.75 -49.47
N SER A 200 -60.62 45.59 -50.79
CA SER A 200 -60.36 46.68 -51.75
C SER A 200 -61.38 47.81 -51.63
N ASP A 201 -62.66 47.48 -51.52
CA ASP A 201 -63.75 48.44 -51.41
C ASP A 201 -63.91 48.96 -49.96
N SER A 202 -63.43 48.23 -48.94
CA SER A 202 -63.23 48.75 -47.58
C SER A 202 -61.99 49.64 -47.49
N VAL A 203 -60.97 49.47 -48.32
CA VAL A 203 -59.86 50.43 -48.47
C VAL A 203 -60.37 51.70 -49.16
N ARG A 204 -61.18 51.59 -50.22
CA ARG A 204 -61.82 52.73 -50.89
C ARG A 204 -62.88 53.42 -50.02
N GLN A 205 -63.65 52.67 -49.24
CA GLN A 205 -64.56 53.23 -48.24
C GLN A 205 -63.81 53.79 -47.04
N SER A 206 -62.67 53.23 -46.62
CA SER A 206 -61.79 53.84 -45.62
C SER A 206 -61.35 55.22 -46.11
N GLN A 207 -60.76 55.30 -47.30
CA GLN A 207 -60.32 56.57 -47.90
C GLN A 207 -61.43 57.62 -47.99
N ARG A 208 -62.72 57.24 -48.10
CA ARG A 208 -63.87 58.17 -48.05
C ARG A 208 -64.43 58.42 -46.64
N LYS A 209 -64.31 57.48 -45.70
CA LYS A 209 -64.78 57.61 -44.30
C LYS A 209 -63.74 58.24 -43.37
N GLU A 210 -62.50 58.40 -43.83
CA GLU A 210 -61.41 58.96 -43.02
C GLU A 210 -61.47 60.49 -42.84
N GLU A 211 -62.25 61.23 -43.63
CA GLU A 211 -62.30 62.71 -43.57
C GLU A 211 -63.47 63.25 -42.72
N GLU A 212 -64.69 62.69 -42.81
CA GLU A 212 -65.89 63.32 -42.21
C GLU A 212 -66.21 62.96 -40.74
N GLN A 213 -65.55 61.96 -40.11
CA GLN A 213 -65.91 61.50 -38.75
C GLN A 213 -64.76 61.47 -37.72
N LYS A 214 -63.58 62.01 -38.05
CA LYS A 214 -62.34 61.75 -37.29
C LYS A 214 -61.97 62.69 -36.13
N SER A 215 -62.74 63.75 -35.84
CA SER A 215 -62.48 64.63 -34.70
C SER A 215 -63.14 64.12 -33.41
N SER A 216 -64.48 64.10 -33.35
CA SER A 216 -65.24 63.65 -32.18
C SER A 216 -64.97 62.18 -31.82
N GLN A 217 -65.21 61.24 -32.75
CA GLN A 217 -65.03 59.81 -32.46
C GLN A 217 -63.60 59.45 -32.04
N ARG A 218 -62.59 60.26 -32.35
CA ARG A 218 -61.18 59.97 -32.01
C ARG A 218 -60.81 60.39 -30.59
N VAL A 219 -61.58 61.28 -29.96
CA VAL A 219 -61.49 61.54 -28.51
C VAL A 219 -62.22 60.43 -27.76
N ASP A 220 -63.45 60.10 -28.17
CA ASP A 220 -64.23 59.01 -27.55
C ASP A 220 -63.54 57.67 -27.69
N LYS A 221 -62.98 57.33 -28.87
CA LYS A 221 -62.15 56.13 -29.07
C LYS A 221 -60.83 56.18 -28.30
N LYS A 222 -60.35 57.33 -27.82
CA LYS A 222 -59.18 57.40 -26.92
C LYS A 222 -59.57 57.13 -25.47
N LEU A 223 -60.72 57.65 -25.02
CA LEU A 223 -61.28 57.33 -23.71
C LEU A 223 -61.72 55.86 -23.63
N GLN A 224 -62.38 55.36 -24.67
CA GLN A 224 -62.72 53.94 -24.81
C GLN A 224 -61.45 53.09 -24.92
N ALA A 225 -60.43 53.45 -25.71
CA ALA A 225 -59.18 52.69 -25.74
C ALA A 225 -58.47 52.66 -24.37
N ILE A 226 -58.45 53.75 -23.60
CA ILE A 226 -57.86 53.74 -22.24
C ILE A 226 -58.72 52.90 -21.28
N GLN A 227 -60.05 52.94 -21.38
CA GLN A 227 -60.94 52.07 -20.62
C GLN A 227 -60.80 50.60 -21.04
N GLU A 228 -60.60 50.30 -22.32
CA GLU A 228 -60.42 48.96 -22.86
C GLU A 228 -59.00 48.42 -22.64
N GLU A 229 -57.95 49.25 -22.61
CA GLU A 229 -56.62 48.85 -22.14
C GLU A 229 -56.66 48.56 -20.64
N LEU A 230 -57.35 49.37 -19.83
CA LEU A 230 -57.60 49.05 -18.40
C LEU A 230 -58.47 47.80 -18.23
N ARG A 231 -59.44 47.54 -19.13
CA ARG A 231 -60.25 46.30 -19.11
C ARG A 231 -59.42 45.09 -19.57
N GLN A 232 -58.61 45.23 -20.61
CA GLN A 232 -57.73 44.18 -21.15
C GLN A 232 -56.59 43.86 -20.22
N HIS A 233 -55.94 44.84 -19.58
CA HIS A 233 -54.89 44.62 -18.59
C HIS A 233 -55.44 43.90 -17.35
N ARG A 234 -56.65 44.27 -16.91
CA ARG A 234 -57.40 43.51 -15.88
C ARG A 234 -57.66 42.07 -16.37
N ILE A 235 -58.23 41.88 -17.56
CA ILE A 235 -58.45 40.55 -18.18
C ILE A 235 -57.15 39.75 -18.31
N HIS A 236 -56.01 40.40 -18.54
CA HIS A 236 -54.72 39.73 -18.69
C HIS A 236 -54.13 39.27 -17.35
N GLN A 237 -54.29 40.06 -16.27
CA GLN A 237 -54.03 39.58 -14.91
C GLN A 237 -54.90 38.36 -14.65
N GLU A 238 -56.20 38.46 -14.87
CA GLU A 238 -57.15 37.38 -14.62
C GLU A 238 -56.90 36.13 -15.46
N ALA A 239 -56.44 36.26 -16.71
CA ALA A 239 -56.09 35.14 -17.57
C ALA A 239 -54.76 34.49 -17.14
N GLN A 240 -53.77 35.28 -16.72
CA GLN A 240 -52.56 34.73 -16.08
C GLN A 240 -52.89 34.01 -14.78
N GLU A 241 -53.86 34.52 -14.03
CA GLU A 241 -54.15 34.02 -12.70
C GLU A 241 -55.23 32.92 -12.68
N LYS A 242 -56.11 32.81 -13.68
CA LYS A 242 -56.94 31.61 -13.95
C LYS A 242 -56.01 30.42 -14.12
N ARG A 243 -54.93 30.60 -14.88
CA ARG A 243 -53.83 29.62 -14.99
C ARG A 243 -53.12 29.37 -13.65
N LYS A 244 -53.00 30.34 -12.72
CA LYS A 244 -52.46 30.14 -11.36
C LYS A 244 -53.43 29.40 -10.41
N LYS A 245 -54.75 29.48 -10.62
CA LYS A 245 -55.74 28.74 -9.81
C LYS A 245 -56.11 27.37 -10.36
N GLU A 246 -56.14 27.21 -11.69
CA GLU A 246 -56.34 25.92 -12.35
C GLU A 246 -55.12 25.00 -12.14
N THR A 247 -53.89 25.55 -12.17
CA THR A 247 -52.70 24.81 -11.69
C THR A 247 -52.75 24.55 -10.17
N GLY A 248 -53.43 25.39 -9.39
CA GLY A 248 -53.73 25.14 -7.98
C GLY A 248 -54.69 23.95 -7.78
N GLN A 249 -55.77 23.86 -8.55
CA GLN A 249 -56.72 22.75 -8.48
C GLN A 249 -56.13 21.45 -9.03
N LEU A 250 -55.42 21.49 -10.16
CA LEU A 250 -54.64 20.35 -10.65
C LEU A 250 -53.52 19.97 -9.66
N SER A 251 -52.97 20.90 -8.88
CA SER A 251 -52.06 20.57 -7.77
C SER A 251 -52.78 19.84 -6.63
N VAL A 252 -54.04 20.20 -6.32
CA VAL A 252 -54.85 19.51 -5.30
C VAL A 252 -55.30 18.14 -5.75
N GLU A 253 -55.76 17.97 -7.00
CA GLU A 253 -56.14 16.66 -7.54
C GLU A 253 -54.91 15.76 -7.75
N LEU A 254 -53.77 16.31 -8.19
CA LEU A 254 -52.51 15.56 -8.20
C LEU A 254 -52.08 15.18 -6.77
N LYS A 255 -52.25 16.05 -5.77
CA LYS A 255 -52.02 15.70 -4.35
C LYS A 255 -52.98 14.62 -3.85
N GLN A 256 -54.23 14.57 -4.30
CA GLN A 256 -55.21 13.55 -3.90
C GLN A 256 -55.02 12.22 -4.65
N ALA A 257 -54.59 12.24 -5.91
CA ALA A 257 -54.17 11.05 -6.64
C ALA A 257 -52.85 10.48 -6.09
N ILE A 258 -51.88 11.35 -5.78
CA ILE A 258 -50.68 10.98 -5.01
C ILE A 258 -51.10 10.45 -3.63
N ALA A 259 -52.12 11.00 -2.95
CA ALA A 259 -52.63 10.45 -1.69
C ALA A 259 -53.25 9.04 -1.83
N ALA A 260 -53.58 8.58 -3.05
CA ALA A 260 -54.05 7.21 -3.31
C ALA A 260 -52.88 6.24 -3.53
N GLN A 261 -51.87 6.59 -4.34
CA GLN A 261 -50.62 5.79 -4.40
C GLN A 261 -49.88 5.81 -3.06
N SER A 262 -49.85 6.96 -2.41
CA SER A 262 -49.35 7.16 -1.05
C SER A 262 -50.11 6.34 -0.02
N LYS A 263 -51.32 5.80 -0.24
CA LYS A 263 -51.90 4.82 0.72
C LYS A 263 -51.31 3.42 0.62
N GLN A 264 -50.59 3.10 -0.47
CA GLN A 264 -49.82 1.87 -0.61
C GLN A 264 -48.33 2.14 -0.31
N GLU A 265 -47.78 3.27 -0.78
CA GLU A 265 -46.44 3.72 -0.37
C GLU A 265 -46.40 4.11 1.11
N GLU A 266 -47.50 4.53 1.76
CA GLU A 266 -47.64 4.63 3.21
C GLU A 266 -47.69 3.27 3.87
N LYS A 267 -48.13 2.19 3.22
CA LYS A 267 -48.00 0.86 3.85
C LYS A 267 -46.56 0.40 3.82
N GLU A 268 -45.85 0.58 2.70
CA GLU A 268 -44.42 0.31 2.64
C GLU A 268 -43.59 1.29 3.49
N MET A 269 -43.98 2.57 3.57
CA MET A 269 -43.32 3.57 4.42
C MET A 269 -43.71 3.42 5.87
N ARG A 270 -44.92 2.94 6.22
CA ARG A 270 -45.26 2.55 7.61
C ARG A 270 -44.61 1.23 7.98
N GLU A 271 -44.32 0.33 7.06
CA GLU A 271 -43.46 -0.83 7.31
C GLU A 271 -41.98 -0.45 7.43
N ARG A 272 -41.47 0.47 6.60
CA ARG A 272 -40.10 1.01 6.72
C ARG A 272 -39.96 1.89 7.95
N LEU A 273 -41.01 2.61 8.34
CA LEU A 273 -41.09 3.32 9.62
C LEU A 273 -41.31 2.36 10.77
N LEU A 274 -42.03 1.24 10.64
CA LEU A 274 -42.08 0.22 11.69
C LEU A 274 -40.70 -0.42 11.87
N LYS A 275 -39.99 -0.71 10.77
CA LYS A 275 -38.62 -1.22 10.79
C LYS A 275 -37.68 -0.19 11.41
N ALA A 276 -37.68 1.05 10.92
CA ALA A 276 -36.92 2.16 11.50
C ALA A 276 -37.37 2.52 12.94
N GLU A 277 -38.60 2.23 13.35
CA GLU A 277 -39.10 2.42 14.72
C GLU A 277 -38.73 1.24 15.62
N THR A 278 -38.64 0.01 15.10
CA THR A 278 -38.04 -1.13 15.82
C THR A 278 -36.52 -1.01 15.89
N GLU A 279 -35.86 -0.44 14.87
CA GLU A 279 -34.43 -0.09 14.89
C GLU A 279 -34.19 1.08 15.83
N LYS A 280 -35.04 2.11 15.83
CA LYS A 280 -35.06 3.19 16.84
C LYS A 280 -35.34 2.63 18.24
N GLN A 281 -36.24 1.67 18.42
CA GLN A 281 -36.51 1.03 19.71
C GLN A 281 -35.34 0.15 20.15
N GLN A 282 -34.68 -0.56 19.22
CA GLN A 282 -33.42 -1.27 19.49
C GLN A 282 -32.31 -0.28 19.83
N LEU A 283 -32.25 0.88 19.17
CA LEU A 283 -31.30 1.96 19.46
C LEU A 283 -31.62 2.70 20.76
N THR A 284 -32.88 2.86 21.16
CA THR A 284 -33.26 3.38 22.49
C THR A 284 -33.06 2.34 23.57
N VAL A 285 -33.22 1.03 23.30
CA VAL A 285 -32.81 -0.04 24.23
C VAL A 285 -31.28 -0.16 24.31
N GLN A 286 -30.55 0.10 23.21
CA GLN A 286 -29.09 0.24 23.25
C GLN A 286 -28.66 1.51 23.99
N LEU A 287 -29.37 2.63 23.83
CA LEU A 287 -29.15 3.85 24.61
C LEU A 287 -29.52 3.66 26.08
N GLU A 288 -30.61 2.98 26.41
CA GLU A 288 -31.00 2.64 27.78
C GLU A 288 -30.04 1.63 28.41
N THR A 289 -29.49 0.68 27.64
CA THR A 289 -28.45 -0.23 28.17
C THR A 289 -27.09 0.43 28.23
N ALA A 290 -26.81 1.44 27.41
CA ALA A 290 -25.64 2.32 27.53
C ALA A 290 -25.79 3.29 28.70
N GLN A 291 -26.98 3.85 28.94
CA GLN A 291 -27.35 4.65 30.10
C GLN A 291 -27.27 3.77 31.35
N ARG A 292 -27.97 2.63 31.43
CA ARG A 292 -27.81 1.67 32.55
C ARG A 292 -26.38 1.12 32.71
N LYS A 293 -25.48 1.24 31.72
CA LYS A 293 -24.04 0.98 31.88
C LYS A 293 -23.30 2.21 32.41
N LEU A 294 -23.66 3.40 31.96
CA LEU A 294 -23.19 4.69 32.47
C LEU A 294 -23.66 4.93 33.91
N ASP A 295 -24.90 4.65 34.26
CA ASP A 295 -25.48 4.74 35.61
C ASP A 295 -24.77 3.75 36.55
N ARG A 296 -24.45 2.53 36.07
CA ARG A 296 -23.59 1.59 36.81
C ARG A 296 -22.15 2.11 36.94
N ALA A 297 -21.58 2.71 35.90
CA ALA A 297 -20.26 3.31 35.96
C ALA A 297 -20.23 4.57 36.84
N GLN A 298 -21.32 5.33 36.92
CA GLN A 298 -21.51 6.47 37.82
C GLN A 298 -21.77 6.01 39.25
N GLY A 299 -22.47 4.90 39.47
CA GLY A 299 -22.62 4.26 40.79
C GLY A 299 -21.31 3.63 41.29
N VAL A 300 -20.53 3.00 40.41
CA VAL A 300 -19.16 2.55 40.73
C VAL A 300 -18.24 3.73 40.96
N LYS A 301 -18.34 4.81 40.17
CA LYS A 301 -17.60 6.05 40.41
C LYS A 301 -18.00 6.68 41.75
N ALA A 302 -19.28 6.72 42.09
CA ALA A 302 -19.78 7.21 43.37
C ALA A 302 -19.23 6.36 44.52
N ALA A 303 -19.35 5.03 44.46
CA ALA A 303 -18.75 4.13 45.44
C ALA A 303 -17.21 4.28 45.56
N MET A 304 -16.51 4.56 44.46
CA MET A 304 -15.08 4.90 44.49
C MET A 304 -14.82 6.30 45.07
N GLN A 305 -15.71 7.27 44.86
CA GLN A 305 -15.63 8.60 45.49
C GLN A 305 -15.91 8.52 47.00
N ASP A 306 -16.87 7.68 47.42
CA ASP A 306 -17.16 7.38 48.81
C ASP A 306 -15.96 6.66 49.46
N GLN A 307 -15.37 5.65 48.79
CA GLN A 307 -14.12 5.04 49.24
C GLN A 307 -12.97 6.05 49.33
N ILE A 308 -12.85 6.98 48.38
CA ILE A 308 -11.84 8.05 48.41
C ILE A 308 -12.10 9.01 49.57
N GLU A 309 -13.35 9.36 49.89
CA GLU A 309 -13.67 10.20 51.05
C GLU A 309 -13.48 9.44 52.37
N ASP A 310 -13.76 8.13 52.41
CA ASP A 310 -13.39 7.24 53.52
C ASP A 310 -11.88 7.20 53.75
N TYR A 311 -11.08 7.07 52.68
CA TYR A 311 -9.62 7.15 52.79
C TYR A 311 -9.14 8.54 53.24
N LYS A 312 -9.77 9.63 52.78
CA LYS A 312 -9.51 10.99 53.31
C LYS A 312 -9.94 11.13 54.77
N ASN A 313 -11.03 10.51 55.19
CA ASN A 313 -11.53 10.59 56.56
C ASN A 313 -10.66 9.76 57.52
N ARG A 314 -10.15 8.60 57.07
CA ARG A 314 -9.11 7.84 57.78
C ARG A 314 -7.79 8.61 57.85
N LEU A 315 -7.42 9.33 56.79
CA LEU A 315 -6.23 10.19 56.79
C LEU A 315 -6.41 11.37 57.75
N ARG A 316 -7.53 12.10 57.70
CA ARG A 316 -7.92 13.15 58.67
C ARG A 316 -7.93 12.62 60.10
N PHE A 317 -8.41 11.40 60.33
CA PHE A 317 -8.39 10.76 61.65
C PHE A 317 -6.96 10.48 62.10
N SER A 318 -6.09 9.92 61.24
CA SER A 318 -4.69 9.68 61.56
C SER A 318 -3.89 10.98 61.76
N ASP A 319 -4.21 12.05 61.02
CA ASP A 319 -3.63 13.38 61.23
C ASP A 319 -4.16 14.06 62.50
N HIS A 320 -5.39 13.76 62.92
CA HIS A 320 -5.91 14.16 64.23
C HIS A 320 -5.27 13.37 65.38
N GLU A 321 -5.05 12.06 65.24
CA GLU A 321 -4.26 11.26 66.18
C GLU A 321 -2.81 11.76 66.26
N ARG A 322 -2.20 12.17 65.13
CA ARG A 322 -0.90 12.83 65.10
C ARG A 322 -0.91 14.17 65.82
N SER A 323 -1.95 14.99 65.66
CA SER A 323 -2.13 16.21 66.45
C SER A 323 -2.16 15.87 67.94
N ILE A 324 -3.01 14.94 68.38
CA ILE A 324 -3.11 14.53 69.79
C ILE A 324 -1.78 13.98 70.33
N MET A 325 -0.98 13.28 69.50
CA MET A 325 0.37 12.87 69.87
C MET A 325 1.35 14.03 69.92
N GLN A 326 1.25 15.02 69.01
CA GLN A 326 2.09 16.22 68.98
C GLN A 326 1.78 17.17 70.15
N ASP A 327 0.52 17.28 70.54
CA ASP A 327 0.06 17.99 71.74
C ASP A 327 0.66 17.32 72.98
N ARG A 328 0.56 15.98 73.09
CA ARG A 328 1.21 15.19 74.17
C ARG A 328 2.74 15.28 74.18
N PHE A 329 3.39 15.40 73.02
CA PHE A 329 4.82 15.66 72.94
C PHE A 329 5.16 17.08 73.43
N SER A 330 4.26 18.04 73.24
CA SER A 330 4.40 19.41 73.74
C SER A 330 4.21 19.46 75.26
N ASP A 331 3.20 18.75 75.79
CA ASP A 331 2.99 18.56 77.23
C ASP A 331 4.23 17.92 77.90
N LEU A 332 4.81 16.89 77.26
CA LEU A 332 6.04 16.25 77.74
C LEU A 332 7.27 17.17 77.65
N GLN A 333 7.32 18.09 76.69
CA GLN A 333 8.41 19.06 76.58
C GLN A 333 8.29 20.15 77.66
N GLU A 334 7.10 20.75 77.88
CA GLU A 334 6.87 21.66 79.00
C GLU A 334 7.18 20.99 80.35
N SER A 335 6.86 19.70 80.50
CA SER A 335 7.18 18.92 81.70
C SER A 335 8.68 18.65 81.89
N MET A 336 9.53 18.78 80.86
CA MET A 336 10.99 18.74 81.02
C MET A 336 11.60 20.12 81.31
N GLU A 337 10.94 21.21 80.89
CA GLU A 337 11.44 22.57 81.08
C GLU A 337 11.24 23.10 82.53
N GLN A 338 10.54 22.35 83.40
CA GLN A 338 10.27 22.74 84.80
C GLN A 338 11.33 22.28 85.84
N GLU A 339 12.28 21.40 85.51
CA GLU A 339 13.38 20.99 86.42
C GLU A 339 14.78 21.20 85.80
N GLY A 340 15.36 22.42 85.90
CA GLY A 340 16.75 22.62 85.44
C GLY A 340 17.32 24.04 85.38
N LEU A 341 17.49 24.72 86.53
CA LEU A 341 18.17 26.03 86.63
C LEU A 341 19.02 26.11 87.92
N PRO A 342 19.98 27.07 88.05
CA PRO A 342 20.76 27.78 87.03
C PRO A 342 22.27 27.86 87.38
N LEU A 343 23.12 28.30 86.43
CA LEU A 343 24.39 28.96 86.80
C LEU A 343 24.83 30.00 85.75
N SER A 344 24.54 31.28 86.04
CA SER A 344 24.98 32.44 85.26
C SER A 344 25.30 33.59 86.21
N ARG A 345 26.52 34.17 86.06
CA ARG A 345 27.02 35.50 86.50
C ARG A 345 28.55 35.50 86.76
N THR A 346 29.35 35.21 85.74
CA THR A 346 30.80 35.47 85.76
C THR A 346 31.12 36.89 85.30
N ASP A 347 30.48 37.90 85.88
CA ASP A 347 30.82 39.30 85.62
C ASP A 347 30.54 40.22 86.82
N ARG A 348 31.46 41.17 87.06
CA ARG A 348 31.37 42.30 88.02
C ARG A 348 31.05 42.03 89.50
N LYS A 349 31.32 40.83 90.05
CA LYS A 349 31.23 40.57 91.51
C LYS A 349 32.56 40.33 92.27
N HIS A 350 33.69 40.09 91.61
CA HIS A 350 34.94 39.76 92.30
C HIS A 350 35.54 40.90 93.14
N GLN A 351 35.19 42.16 92.88
CA GLN A 351 35.84 43.34 93.47
C GLN A 351 35.36 43.72 94.88
N ARG A 352 34.56 42.88 95.55
CA ARG A 352 34.06 43.11 96.93
C ARG A 352 34.37 41.98 97.94
N LEU A 353 35.23 41.03 97.55
CA LEU A 353 35.69 39.95 98.43
C LEU A 353 37.16 40.09 98.87
N GLN A 354 37.91 41.04 98.31
CA GLN A 354 39.34 41.23 98.64
C GLN A 354 39.56 41.90 100.02
N GLU A 355 38.62 42.72 100.50
CA GLU A 355 38.79 43.47 101.76
C GLU A 355 38.77 42.59 103.02
N THR A 356 38.23 41.37 102.94
CA THR A 356 38.30 40.39 104.03
C THR A 356 39.64 39.66 104.08
N ILE A 357 40.22 39.36 102.91
CA ILE A 357 41.50 38.62 102.78
C ILE A 357 42.68 39.45 103.32
N ALA A 358 42.64 40.77 103.17
CA ALA A 358 43.69 41.71 103.58
C ALA A 358 43.98 41.79 105.09
N LYS A 359 43.27 41.02 105.93
CA LYS A 359 43.56 40.87 107.36
C LYS A 359 44.39 39.63 107.67
N GLU A 360 44.11 38.51 107.02
CA GLU A 360 44.78 37.21 107.24
C GLU A 360 46.21 37.19 106.69
N GLU A 361 46.50 38.02 105.67
CA GLU A 361 47.82 38.08 105.03
C GLU A 361 48.93 38.68 105.90
N LYS A 362 48.59 39.43 106.97
CA LYS A 362 49.59 40.06 107.86
C LYS A 362 50.28 39.08 108.79
N ASP A 363 49.54 38.10 109.33
CA ASP A 363 50.08 37.15 110.30
C ASP A 363 51.08 36.18 109.64
N ARG A 364 50.92 35.91 108.33
CA ARG A 364 51.85 35.08 107.54
C ARG A 364 53.26 35.68 107.43
N GLN A 365 53.36 37.01 107.32
CA GLN A 365 54.63 37.71 107.07
C GLN A 365 55.59 37.67 108.25
N VAL A 366 55.09 37.48 109.48
CA VAL A 366 55.94 37.36 110.69
C VAL A 366 56.75 36.05 110.66
N LEU A 367 56.11 34.94 110.30
CA LEU A 367 56.73 33.61 110.26
C LEU A 367 57.80 33.46 109.16
N GLU A 368 57.62 34.17 108.04
CA GLU A 368 58.59 34.17 106.93
C GLU A 368 59.94 34.81 107.32
N GLY A 369 59.97 35.68 108.34
CA GLY A 369 61.18 36.38 108.79
C GLY A 369 62.18 35.52 109.57
N GLU A 370 61.72 34.55 110.37
CA GLU A 370 62.61 33.72 111.19
C GLU A 370 63.33 32.65 110.35
N ILE A 371 62.66 32.11 109.33
CA ILE A 371 63.24 31.15 108.37
C ILE A 371 64.47 31.74 107.64
N GLN A 372 64.47 33.06 107.38
CA GLN A 372 65.58 33.71 106.68
C GLN A 372 66.84 33.84 107.53
N ARG A 373 66.72 34.05 108.86
CA ARG A 373 67.88 34.09 109.77
C ARG A 373 68.64 32.76 109.80
N LEU A 374 67.93 31.64 109.86
CA LEU A 374 68.54 30.31 109.91
C LEU A 374 69.33 29.96 108.64
N LYS A 375 68.88 30.43 107.46
CA LYS A 375 69.58 30.21 106.19
C LYS A 375 70.93 30.95 106.10
N ALA A 376 71.07 32.11 106.74
CA ALA A 376 72.28 32.92 106.68
C ALA A 376 73.49 32.29 107.42
N GLN A 377 73.24 31.44 108.42
CA GLN A 377 74.31 30.79 109.20
C GLN A 377 74.96 29.61 108.46
N LEU A 378 74.28 29.01 107.48
CA LEU A 378 74.76 27.82 106.76
C LEU A 378 75.79 28.15 105.65
N THR A 379 75.93 29.42 105.24
CA THR A 379 76.65 29.81 104.02
C THR A 379 78.12 30.21 104.20
N GLN A 380 78.70 30.09 105.41
CA GLN A 380 80.02 30.66 105.72
C GLN A 380 81.20 29.68 105.89
N SER A 381 81.06 28.35 105.75
CA SER A 381 82.18 27.41 105.91
C SER A 381 82.40 26.40 104.76
N GLN A 382 83.66 26.33 104.30
CA GLN A 382 84.38 25.16 103.77
C GLN A 382 83.94 24.40 102.48
N SER A 383 83.09 24.94 101.59
CA SER A 383 82.69 24.23 100.34
C SER A 383 83.20 24.78 98.99
N LYS A 384 83.91 25.92 98.96
CA LYS A 384 84.10 26.69 97.70
C LYS A 384 85.14 26.17 96.70
N GLN A 385 86.16 25.39 97.10
CA GLN A 385 87.27 25.05 96.19
C GLN A 385 86.95 23.87 95.26
N ASP A 386 86.31 22.82 95.76
CA ASP A 386 85.96 21.65 94.94
C ASP A 386 84.85 21.97 93.92
N HIS A 387 83.93 22.87 94.29
CA HIS A 387 82.89 23.38 93.40
C HIS A 387 83.45 23.93 92.07
N GLN A 388 84.61 24.59 92.09
CA GLN A 388 85.25 25.15 90.89
C GLN A 388 85.91 24.11 89.98
N LYS A 389 86.25 22.91 90.49
CA LYS A 389 86.75 21.81 89.65
C LYS A 389 85.58 21.16 88.91
N TYR A 390 84.53 20.80 89.63
CA TYR A 390 83.32 20.21 89.05
C TYR A 390 82.68 21.11 87.99
N GLN A 391 82.71 22.45 88.15
CA GLN A 391 82.26 23.39 87.12
C GLN A 391 82.97 23.21 85.76
N ARG A 392 84.30 23.02 85.73
CA ARG A 392 85.06 22.90 84.46
C ARG A 392 84.94 21.55 83.78
N GLU A 393 84.62 20.51 84.53
CA GLU A 393 84.31 19.18 83.99
C GLU A 393 82.87 19.14 83.48
N LEU A 394 81.94 19.80 84.20
CA LEU A 394 80.60 20.08 83.72
C LEU A 394 80.63 20.86 82.40
N GLU A 395 81.33 22.01 82.29
CA GLU A 395 81.43 22.79 81.05
C GLU A 395 81.89 21.98 79.81
N ARG A 396 82.72 20.94 79.98
CA ARG A 396 83.14 20.07 78.88
C ARG A 396 82.08 19.03 78.54
N SER A 397 81.47 18.43 79.55
CA SER A 397 80.32 17.53 79.40
C SER A 397 79.14 18.26 78.74
N GLU A 398 78.89 19.51 79.09
CA GLU A 398 77.86 20.34 78.49
C GLU A 398 78.15 20.65 77.02
N LYS A 399 79.37 21.05 76.65
CA LYS A 399 79.71 21.25 75.22
C LYS A 399 79.56 19.96 74.37
N GLN A 400 79.82 18.79 74.95
CA GLN A 400 79.56 17.50 74.29
C GLN A 400 78.06 17.16 74.24
N ARG A 401 77.31 17.42 75.31
CA ARG A 401 75.83 17.32 75.36
C ARG A 401 75.18 18.22 74.32
N ASP A 402 75.67 19.45 74.15
CA ASP A 402 75.11 20.43 73.23
C ASP A 402 75.39 20.04 71.77
N GLN A 403 76.58 19.50 71.46
CA GLN A 403 76.89 18.90 70.14
C GLN A 403 76.02 17.67 69.85
N LEU A 404 75.84 16.77 70.82
CA LEU A 404 74.93 15.64 70.69
C LEU A 404 73.47 16.09 70.54
N SER A 405 73.07 17.16 71.23
CA SER A 405 71.73 17.75 71.09
C SER A 405 71.52 18.33 69.69
N GLN A 406 72.52 19.00 69.10
CA GLN A 406 72.44 19.50 67.72
C GLN A 406 72.36 18.36 66.70
N HIS A 407 73.09 17.26 66.90
CA HIS A 407 72.96 16.07 66.06
C HIS A 407 71.60 15.38 66.23
N LEU A 408 71.08 15.25 67.45
CA LEU A 408 69.73 14.75 67.70
C LEU A 408 68.67 15.66 67.05
N GLU A 409 68.81 16.98 67.13
CA GLU A 409 67.88 17.95 66.53
C GLU A 409 67.95 17.94 64.99
N SER A 410 69.12 17.65 64.40
CA SER A 410 69.25 17.43 62.96
C SER A 410 68.58 16.12 62.53
N VAL A 411 68.78 15.04 63.29
CA VAL A 411 68.19 13.72 63.01
C VAL A 411 66.67 13.73 63.22
N THR A 412 66.14 14.40 64.24
CA THR A 412 64.68 14.56 64.40
C THR A 412 64.11 15.39 63.26
N LYS A 413 64.71 16.51 62.85
CA LYS A 413 64.25 17.27 61.67
C LYS A 413 64.29 16.45 60.38
N GLU A 414 65.30 15.60 60.20
CA GLU A 414 65.33 14.65 59.08
C GLU A 414 64.22 13.59 59.15
N LEU A 415 63.96 13.03 60.34
CA LEU A 415 62.89 12.05 60.56
C LEU A 415 61.52 12.69 60.33
N GLU A 416 61.23 13.84 60.95
CA GLU A 416 60.01 14.61 60.72
C GLU A 416 59.84 14.97 59.23
N ASN A 417 60.91 15.28 58.50
CA ASN A 417 60.83 15.58 57.06
C ASN A 417 60.59 14.32 56.22
N LYS A 418 61.11 13.16 56.63
CA LYS A 418 60.80 11.85 56.04
C LYS A 418 59.35 11.44 56.35
N GLU A 419 58.84 11.70 57.56
CA GLU A 419 57.45 11.52 57.95
C GLU A 419 56.50 12.45 57.17
N ARG A 420 56.84 13.73 57.04
CA ARG A 420 56.11 14.70 56.19
C ARG A 420 56.09 14.27 54.72
N HIS A 421 57.16 13.67 54.21
CA HIS A 421 57.20 13.14 52.85
C HIS A 421 56.39 11.85 52.70
N ALA A 422 56.47 10.93 53.67
CA ALA A 422 55.67 9.71 53.70
C ALA A 422 54.17 10.01 53.82
N ALA A 423 53.79 10.99 54.65
CA ALA A 423 52.41 11.47 54.75
C ALA A 423 51.89 12.01 53.41
N LYS A 424 52.71 12.80 52.68
CA LYS A 424 52.37 13.26 51.32
C LYS A 424 52.22 12.10 50.34
N LEU A 425 53.14 11.14 50.34
CA LEU A 425 53.01 9.96 49.48
C LEU A 425 51.77 9.12 49.83
N VAL A 426 51.35 9.09 51.10
CA VAL A 426 50.09 8.46 51.51
C VAL A 426 48.87 9.25 51.01
N THR A 427 48.86 10.58 51.08
CA THR A 427 47.76 11.38 50.50
C THR A 427 47.73 11.28 48.97
N ASP A 428 48.88 11.35 48.30
CA ASP A 428 48.98 11.22 46.84
C ASP A 428 48.47 9.83 46.37
N LEU A 429 48.70 8.77 47.16
CA LEU A 429 48.18 7.42 46.91
C LEU A 429 46.70 7.27 47.28
N GLN A 430 46.21 8.00 48.30
CA GLN A 430 44.78 8.07 48.63
C GLN A 430 44.02 8.76 47.49
N ASP A 431 44.44 9.96 47.09
CA ASP A 431 43.92 10.71 45.95
C ASP A 431 43.96 9.86 44.67
N ALA A 432 45.06 9.16 44.38
CA ALA A 432 45.14 8.27 43.22
C ALA A 432 44.14 7.10 43.30
N SER A 433 43.91 6.54 44.50
CA SER A 433 42.92 5.48 44.71
C SER A 433 41.48 5.98 44.60
N GLU A 434 41.20 7.21 45.05
CA GLU A 434 39.88 7.85 44.94
C GLU A 434 39.58 8.26 43.50
N ASN A 435 40.57 8.77 42.76
CA ASN A 435 40.44 9.02 41.32
C ASN A 435 40.23 7.73 40.51
N LEU A 436 40.92 6.62 40.86
CA LEU A 436 40.71 5.33 40.22
C LEU A 436 39.31 4.79 40.50
N LYS A 437 38.83 4.90 41.75
CA LYS A 437 37.44 4.58 42.11
C LYS A 437 36.44 5.44 41.35
N ALA A 438 36.62 6.76 41.31
CA ALA A 438 35.77 7.66 40.54
C ALA A 438 35.75 7.27 39.04
N SER A 439 36.88 6.86 38.47
CA SER A 439 36.95 6.35 37.11
C SER A 439 36.19 5.03 36.92
N GLN A 440 36.25 4.09 37.87
CA GLN A 440 35.46 2.86 37.83
C GLN A 440 33.96 3.13 37.98
N GLU A 441 33.57 4.04 38.87
CA GLU A 441 32.17 4.47 39.04
C GLU A 441 31.65 5.16 37.76
N HIS A 442 32.48 5.97 37.10
CA HIS A 442 32.17 6.54 35.78
C HIS A 442 32.12 5.48 34.66
N GLU A 443 32.97 4.45 34.69
CA GLU A 443 32.92 3.33 33.75
C GLU A 443 31.62 2.53 33.92
N LYS A 444 31.20 2.24 35.15
CA LYS A 444 29.90 1.61 35.44
C LYS A 444 28.76 2.45 34.86
N ILE A 445 28.77 3.76 35.13
CA ILE A 445 27.80 4.73 34.57
C ILE A 445 27.81 4.77 33.04
N ALA A 446 28.97 4.63 32.39
CA ALA A 446 29.04 4.47 30.93
C ALA A 446 28.48 3.11 30.47
N VAL A 447 28.77 2.02 31.19
CA VAL A 447 28.31 0.67 30.89
C VAL A 447 26.79 0.53 31.06
N ALA A 448 26.16 1.13 32.08
CA ALA A 448 24.70 1.13 32.16
C ALA A 448 24.06 2.11 31.16
N ARG A 449 24.72 3.24 30.81
CA ARG A 449 24.31 4.08 29.66
C ARG A 449 24.23 3.24 28.38
N LEU A 450 25.22 2.42 28.11
CA LEU A 450 25.22 1.49 26.97
C LEU A 450 24.15 0.39 27.12
N LYS A 451 24.10 -0.35 28.25
CA LYS A 451 23.07 -1.38 28.52
C LYS A 451 21.63 -0.85 28.45
N GLU A 452 21.43 0.46 28.63
CA GLU A 452 20.13 1.08 28.44
C GLU A 452 19.91 1.62 27.03
N LEU A 453 20.91 2.19 26.37
CA LEU A 453 20.81 2.51 24.93
C LEU A 453 20.50 1.25 24.12
N GLU A 454 21.10 0.10 24.46
CA GLU A 454 20.75 -1.23 23.93
C GLU A 454 19.28 -1.59 24.18
N LYS A 455 18.75 -1.34 25.38
CA LYS A 455 17.32 -1.59 25.69
C LYS A 455 16.40 -0.62 24.97
N ARG A 456 16.80 0.65 24.80
CA ARG A 456 16.07 1.67 24.03
C ARG A 456 16.05 1.32 22.54
N LEU A 457 17.15 0.79 22.01
CA LEU A 457 17.26 0.26 20.64
C LEU A 457 16.37 -0.96 20.47
N ALA A 458 16.52 -1.99 21.29
CA ALA A 458 15.69 -3.19 21.22
C ALA A 458 14.18 -2.91 21.39
N ASP A 459 13.78 -1.97 22.27
CA ASP A 459 12.40 -1.53 22.37
C ASP A 459 11.96 -0.58 21.22
N GLY A 460 12.91 0.01 20.50
CA GLY A 460 12.72 0.70 19.23
C GLY A 460 12.50 -0.28 18.07
N ASP A 461 13.34 -1.30 17.95
CA ASP A 461 13.23 -2.38 16.97
C ASP A 461 11.88 -3.10 17.14
N ARG A 462 11.53 -3.49 18.38
CA ARG A 462 10.19 -4.02 18.70
C ARG A 462 9.04 -3.06 18.41
N LYS A 463 9.28 -1.74 18.32
CA LYS A 463 8.26 -0.76 17.89
C LYS A 463 8.21 -0.64 16.37
N ALA A 464 9.32 -0.89 15.67
CA ALA A 464 9.39 -0.98 14.21
C ALA A 464 8.76 -2.28 13.71
N GLU A 465 9.10 -3.45 14.27
CA GLU A 465 8.47 -4.75 14.00
C GLU A 465 6.94 -4.65 14.11
N ARG A 466 6.43 -4.11 15.23
CA ARG A 466 4.98 -3.90 15.44
C ARG A 466 4.37 -2.81 14.56
N GLN A 467 5.16 -1.99 13.88
CA GLN A 467 4.68 -1.09 12.82
C GLN A 467 4.66 -1.80 11.48
N GLU A 468 5.66 -2.63 11.17
CA GLU A 468 5.70 -3.48 9.98
C GLU A 468 4.57 -4.51 9.98
N GLU A 469 4.31 -5.21 11.09
CA GLU A 469 3.13 -6.08 11.28
C GLU A 469 1.81 -5.36 10.97
N ARG A 470 1.69 -4.10 11.43
CA ARG A 470 0.51 -3.26 11.19
C ARG A 470 0.43 -2.76 9.75
N LEU A 471 1.56 -2.46 9.12
CA LEU A 471 1.63 -2.08 7.71
C LEU A 471 1.24 -3.28 6.84
N LEU A 472 1.75 -4.48 7.11
CA LEU A 472 1.37 -5.72 6.43
C LEU A 472 -0.11 -6.05 6.60
N GLU A 473 -0.69 -5.90 7.80
CA GLU A 473 -2.14 -6.09 7.99
C GLU A 473 -2.96 -5.00 7.29
N LEU A 474 -2.51 -3.74 7.28
CA LEU A 474 -3.14 -2.66 6.51
C LEU A 474 -3.02 -2.87 5.00
N GLU A 475 -1.91 -3.39 4.50
CA GLU A 475 -1.72 -3.78 3.10
C GLU A 475 -2.64 -4.94 2.75
N ARG A 476 -2.72 -5.99 3.58
CA ARG A 476 -3.65 -7.11 3.43
C ARG A 476 -5.11 -6.64 3.41
N LEU A 477 -5.49 -5.71 4.28
CA LEU A 477 -6.81 -5.09 4.30
C LEU A 477 -7.06 -4.16 3.08
N LEU A 478 -6.01 -3.49 2.57
CA LEU A 478 -6.08 -2.72 1.33
C LEU A 478 -6.17 -3.62 0.09
N GLU A 479 -5.54 -4.80 0.09
CA GLU A 479 -5.70 -5.81 -0.96
C GLU A 479 -7.09 -6.45 -0.90
N GLU A 480 -7.61 -6.78 0.29
CA GLU A 480 -9.01 -7.13 0.45
C GLU A 480 -9.93 -6.01 -0.06
N ALA A 481 -9.64 -4.74 0.24
CA ALA A 481 -10.41 -3.60 -0.23
C ALA A 481 -10.30 -3.40 -1.76
N ARG A 482 -9.14 -3.71 -2.37
CA ARG A 482 -8.89 -3.69 -3.83
C ARG A 482 -9.58 -4.88 -4.53
N TYR A 483 -9.59 -6.06 -3.93
CA TYR A 483 -10.39 -7.20 -4.39
C TYR A 483 -11.89 -6.90 -4.27
N LYS A 484 -12.28 -6.24 -3.17
CA LYS A 484 -13.56 -5.53 -2.96
C LYS A 484 -13.68 -4.25 -3.82
N LYS A 485 -12.76 -3.98 -4.77
CA LYS A 485 -12.82 -2.91 -5.79
C LYS A 485 -12.88 -3.35 -7.27
N ASP A 486 -12.51 -4.59 -7.66
CA ASP A 486 -12.81 -5.10 -9.05
C ASP A 486 -13.84 -6.25 -9.18
N ASP A 487 -14.10 -7.13 -8.20
CA ASP A 487 -15.11 -8.21 -8.38
C ASP A 487 -16.56 -7.69 -8.69
N MET A 488 -17.18 -6.83 -7.86
CA MET A 488 -18.43 -6.17 -8.30
C MET A 488 -18.20 -5.25 -9.53
N ARG A 489 -16.95 -4.84 -9.81
CA ARG A 489 -16.61 -4.09 -11.03
C ARG A 489 -16.64 -4.99 -12.27
N THR A 490 -16.65 -6.31 -12.12
CA THR A 490 -17.20 -7.22 -13.13
C THR A 490 -18.71 -7.34 -12.98
N LYS A 491 -19.29 -7.57 -11.78
CA LYS A 491 -20.75 -7.71 -11.57
C LYS A 491 -21.63 -6.61 -12.20
N ALA A 492 -21.15 -5.38 -12.47
CA ALA A 492 -21.76 -4.56 -13.53
C ALA A 492 -20.85 -3.80 -14.49
N LYS A 493 -19.73 -4.40 -14.90
CA LYS A 493 -19.55 -4.57 -16.35
C LYS A 493 -20.65 -5.51 -16.87
N ASP A 494 -21.00 -6.56 -16.12
CA ASP A 494 -21.98 -7.61 -16.44
C ASP A 494 -23.44 -7.16 -16.34
N LYS A 495 -23.93 -6.68 -15.19
CA LYS A 495 -25.22 -5.98 -15.06
C LYS A 495 -25.26 -4.59 -15.77
N ILE A 496 -24.30 -4.28 -16.66
CA ILE A 496 -24.39 -3.26 -17.73
C ILE A 496 -24.41 -3.93 -19.11
N ARG A 497 -23.61 -4.98 -19.37
CA ARG A 497 -23.70 -5.85 -20.56
C ARG A 497 -25.11 -6.40 -20.71
N GLN A 498 -25.71 -6.85 -19.61
CA GLN A 498 -27.10 -7.27 -19.50
C GLN A 498 -28.05 -6.12 -19.89
N TRP A 499 -28.10 -4.97 -19.19
CA TRP A 499 -28.90 -3.79 -19.60
C TRP A 499 -28.66 -3.33 -21.06
N LYS A 500 -27.43 -3.42 -21.59
CA LYS A 500 -27.11 -3.08 -22.98
C LYS A 500 -27.74 -4.07 -23.95
N LEU A 501 -27.69 -5.36 -23.62
CA LEU A 501 -28.51 -6.36 -24.27
C LEU A 501 -29.99 -5.95 -24.11
N LYS A 502 -30.45 -5.49 -22.92
CA LYS A 502 -31.79 -4.89 -22.68
C LYS A 502 -32.14 -3.59 -23.40
N CYS A 503 -31.30 -3.09 -24.31
CA CYS A 503 -31.74 -2.11 -25.31
C CYS A 503 -32.07 -2.78 -26.66
N ALA A 504 -31.51 -3.95 -26.96
CA ALA A 504 -31.51 -4.54 -28.29
C ALA A 504 -32.75 -5.38 -28.70
N LYS A 505 -33.60 -5.90 -27.79
CA LYS A 505 -34.95 -6.47 -28.09
C LYS A 505 -35.90 -5.33 -28.29
N LEU A 506 -35.99 -4.38 -27.36
CA LEU A 506 -36.84 -3.21 -27.58
C LEU A 506 -36.40 -2.40 -28.81
N GLN A 507 -35.16 -2.56 -29.29
CA GLN A 507 -34.75 -2.15 -30.63
C GLN A 507 -35.17 -3.15 -31.75
N ARG A 508 -34.81 -4.44 -31.72
CA ARG A 508 -35.10 -5.40 -32.82
C ARG A 508 -36.55 -5.90 -32.87
N ASP A 509 -37.26 -5.99 -31.76
CA ASP A 509 -38.73 -6.01 -31.67
C ASP A 509 -39.30 -4.77 -32.33
N ALA A 510 -38.86 -3.56 -31.96
CA ALA A 510 -39.36 -2.35 -32.60
C ALA A 510 -39.01 -2.31 -34.09
N ASP A 511 -37.87 -2.84 -34.53
CA ASP A 511 -37.47 -2.89 -35.92
C ASP A 511 -38.14 -4.03 -36.70
N THR A 512 -38.54 -5.13 -36.06
CA THR A 512 -39.39 -6.17 -36.68
C THR A 512 -40.84 -5.73 -36.72
N LEU A 513 -41.35 -5.04 -35.71
CA LEU A 513 -42.67 -4.39 -35.71
C LEU A 513 -42.72 -3.26 -36.76
N LYS A 514 -41.67 -2.43 -36.88
CA LYS A 514 -41.51 -1.48 -38.00
C LYS A 514 -41.50 -2.22 -39.34
N ARG A 515 -40.72 -3.28 -39.52
CA ARG A 515 -40.71 -4.06 -40.78
C ARG A 515 -42.07 -4.70 -41.10
N ARG A 516 -42.78 -5.23 -40.10
CA ARG A 516 -44.16 -5.74 -40.26
C ARG A 516 -45.13 -4.62 -40.66
N LEU A 517 -45.00 -3.43 -40.05
CA LEU A 517 -45.80 -2.26 -40.39
C LEU A 517 -45.47 -1.71 -41.78
N SER A 518 -44.19 -1.58 -42.15
CA SER A 518 -43.74 -1.20 -43.49
C SER A 518 -44.25 -2.17 -44.53
N GLN A 519 -44.15 -3.49 -44.32
CA GLN A 519 -44.73 -4.48 -45.23
C GLN A 519 -46.27 -4.39 -45.33
N ALA A 520 -46.97 -3.97 -44.29
CA ALA A 520 -48.42 -3.73 -44.36
C ALA A 520 -48.73 -2.45 -45.15
N VAL A 521 -47.96 -1.38 -44.95
CA VAL A 521 -48.07 -0.12 -45.72
C VAL A 521 -47.71 -0.36 -47.19
N GLU A 522 -46.64 -1.11 -47.49
CA GLU A 522 -46.22 -1.48 -48.84
C GLU A 522 -47.27 -2.35 -49.54
N ARG A 523 -47.90 -3.31 -48.85
CA ARG A 523 -49.04 -4.08 -49.40
C ARG A 523 -50.23 -3.18 -49.71
N ASN A 524 -50.58 -2.24 -48.81
CA ASN A 524 -51.67 -1.29 -49.03
C ASN A 524 -51.37 -0.30 -50.16
N GLN A 525 -50.15 0.24 -50.23
CA GLN A 525 -49.68 1.07 -51.35
C GLN A 525 -49.69 0.28 -52.66
N HIS A 526 -49.30 -0.99 -52.63
CA HIS A 526 -49.31 -1.81 -53.82
C HIS A 526 -50.75 -2.08 -54.33
N LEU A 527 -51.68 -2.39 -53.42
CA LEU A 527 -53.11 -2.49 -53.73
C LEU A 527 -53.70 -1.17 -54.23
N LEU A 528 -53.23 -0.03 -53.72
CA LEU A 528 -53.58 1.29 -54.26
C LEU A 528 -53.05 1.42 -55.71
N THR A 529 -51.76 1.14 -55.98
CA THR A 529 -51.17 1.23 -57.33
C THR A 529 -51.78 0.29 -58.37
N ASP A 530 -52.15 -0.94 -57.99
CA ASP A 530 -52.86 -1.84 -58.91
C ASP A 530 -54.25 -1.27 -59.22
N ASN A 531 -54.95 -0.73 -58.21
CA ASN A 531 -56.25 -0.10 -58.39
C ASN A 531 -56.13 1.20 -59.23
N GLU A 532 -55.11 2.05 -59.01
CA GLU A 532 -54.72 3.17 -59.90
C GLU A 532 -54.49 2.71 -61.35
N SER A 533 -53.83 1.57 -61.56
CA SER A 533 -53.68 0.99 -62.90
C SER A 533 -55.03 0.58 -63.51
N HIS A 534 -55.94 0.01 -62.72
CA HIS A 534 -57.30 -0.30 -63.16
C HIS A 534 -58.13 0.96 -63.44
N ARG A 535 -57.94 2.04 -62.67
CA ARG A 535 -58.67 3.32 -62.81
C ARG A 535 -58.14 4.18 -63.94
N THR A 536 -56.85 4.09 -64.25
CA THR A 536 -56.26 4.72 -65.45
C THR A 536 -56.54 3.91 -66.71
N LEU A 537 -56.58 2.58 -66.63
CA LEU A 537 -57.05 1.72 -67.73
C LEU A 537 -58.56 1.93 -67.99
N ASN A 538 -59.39 1.94 -66.94
CA ASN A 538 -60.76 2.45 -67.00
C ASN A 538 -60.79 3.88 -67.52
N GLY A 539 -59.87 4.75 -67.10
CA GLY A 539 -59.71 6.13 -67.59
C GLY A 539 -59.50 6.22 -69.10
N THR A 540 -58.68 5.33 -69.69
CA THR A 540 -58.49 5.24 -71.14
C THR A 540 -59.68 4.60 -71.85
N SER A 541 -60.39 3.67 -71.19
CA SER A 541 -61.65 3.11 -71.68
C SER A 541 -62.74 4.17 -71.69
N THR A 542 -62.93 4.91 -70.60
CA THR A 542 -63.80 6.08 -70.50
C THR A 542 -63.36 7.15 -71.47
N HIS A 543 -62.06 7.37 -71.72
CA HIS A 543 -61.62 8.35 -72.73
C HIS A 543 -61.83 7.93 -74.19
N ARG A 544 -61.83 6.63 -74.48
CA ARG A 544 -62.23 6.09 -75.78
C ARG A 544 -63.75 6.20 -75.96
N LEU A 545 -64.48 5.80 -74.91
CA LEU A 545 -65.90 6.10 -74.73
C LEU A 545 -66.15 7.63 -74.71
N ASP A 546 -65.16 8.48 -74.38
CA ASP A 546 -65.28 9.95 -74.38
C ASP A 546 -65.03 10.55 -75.75
N SER A 547 -64.15 9.93 -76.55
CA SER A 547 -63.93 10.31 -77.94
C SER A 547 -65.15 9.97 -78.77
N LEU A 548 -65.71 8.77 -78.52
CA LEU A 548 -67.07 8.45 -78.90
C LEU A 548 -68.05 9.46 -78.25
N GLN A 549 -67.96 9.80 -76.94
CA GLN A 549 -68.78 10.82 -76.26
C GLN A 549 -68.67 12.22 -76.88
N ARG A 550 -67.70 12.50 -77.74
CA ARG A 550 -67.71 13.67 -78.62
C ARG A 550 -68.56 13.36 -79.86
N GLU A 551 -68.08 12.69 -80.90
CA GLU A 551 -68.80 12.38 -82.17
C GLU A 551 -70.35 12.51 -82.20
N ILE A 552 -71.12 11.56 -81.64
CA ILE A 552 -72.60 11.64 -81.67
C ILE A 552 -73.19 12.62 -80.64
N ASN A 553 -72.38 13.30 -79.83
CA ASN A 553 -72.76 14.47 -79.04
C ASN A 553 -72.61 15.66 -79.93
N ASP A 554 -71.57 15.78 -80.76
CA ASP A 554 -71.59 16.70 -81.89
C ASP A 554 -72.86 16.48 -82.77
N THR A 555 -73.47 15.27 -82.77
CA THR A 555 -74.82 15.04 -83.34
C THR A 555 -76.01 15.27 -82.38
N LEU A 556 -75.88 15.07 -81.06
CA LEU A 556 -76.86 15.45 -80.03
C LEU A 556 -76.74 16.94 -79.65
N GLU A 557 -75.81 17.66 -80.23
CA GLU A 557 -75.46 19.07 -80.06
C GLU A 557 -75.77 19.80 -81.36
N LYS A 558 -75.66 19.15 -82.53
CA LYS A 558 -76.45 19.56 -83.70
C LYS A 558 -77.95 19.33 -83.45
N ARG A 559 -78.33 18.21 -82.84
CA ARG A 559 -79.72 17.99 -82.41
C ARG A 559 -80.08 18.88 -81.24
N ALA A 560 -79.25 19.04 -80.22
CA ALA A 560 -79.52 20.03 -79.18
C ALA A 560 -79.34 21.47 -79.67
N GLN A 561 -78.73 21.80 -80.80
CA GLN A 561 -78.82 23.15 -81.39
C GLN A 561 -80.19 23.35 -82.05
N GLN A 562 -80.86 22.28 -82.49
CA GLN A 562 -82.24 22.32 -82.96
C GLN A 562 -83.21 22.29 -81.77
N ASP A 563 -83.00 21.41 -80.80
CA ASP A 563 -83.77 21.36 -79.55
C ASP A 563 -83.45 22.56 -78.63
N GLU A 564 -82.35 23.30 -78.84
CA GLU A 564 -82.01 24.60 -78.22
C GLU A 564 -82.42 25.79 -79.09
N GLN A 565 -82.71 25.62 -80.38
CA GLN A 565 -83.49 26.65 -81.10
C GLN A 565 -84.96 26.56 -80.72
N LEU A 566 -85.50 25.34 -80.54
CA LEU A 566 -86.80 25.10 -79.96
C LEU A 566 -86.82 25.49 -78.48
N ARG A 567 -85.83 25.08 -77.68
CA ARG A 567 -85.73 25.53 -76.29
C ARG A 567 -85.39 27.00 -76.16
N LEU A 568 -84.63 27.67 -77.02
CA LEU A 568 -84.51 29.13 -76.94
C LEU A 568 -85.84 29.83 -77.26
N LYS A 569 -86.76 29.18 -78.00
CA LYS A 569 -88.15 29.66 -78.14
C LYS A 569 -89.00 29.30 -76.93
N ASP A 570 -88.90 28.09 -76.37
CA ASP A 570 -89.59 27.72 -75.12
C ASP A 570 -89.01 28.44 -73.89
N ILE A 571 -87.74 28.84 -73.90
CA ILE A 571 -87.01 29.59 -72.88
C ILE A 571 -87.32 31.07 -73.07
N GLU A 572 -87.33 31.64 -74.28
CA GLU A 572 -87.89 33.00 -74.47
C GLU A 572 -89.35 33.05 -73.97
N ILE A 573 -90.16 32.02 -74.26
CA ILE A 573 -91.53 31.87 -73.75
C ILE A 573 -91.57 31.62 -72.22
N ASN A 574 -90.64 30.87 -71.65
CA ASN A 574 -90.62 30.51 -70.23
C ASN A 574 -89.83 31.49 -69.36
N GLU A 575 -88.97 32.35 -69.92
CA GLU A 575 -88.40 33.57 -69.36
C GLU A 575 -89.49 34.63 -69.35
N LEU A 576 -90.24 34.83 -70.44
CA LEU A 576 -91.41 35.72 -70.41
C LEU A 576 -92.50 35.25 -69.42
N LYS A 577 -92.51 33.97 -69.02
CA LYS A 577 -93.31 33.47 -67.88
C LYS A 577 -92.57 33.51 -66.54
N SER A 578 -91.27 33.19 -66.51
CA SER A 578 -90.47 33.18 -65.28
C SER A 578 -90.27 34.62 -64.86
N VAL A 579 -89.71 35.53 -65.66
CA VAL A 579 -89.66 36.99 -65.39
C VAL A 579 -91.01 37.52 -64.89
N ARG A 580 -92.16 37.06 -65.42
CA ARG A 580 -93.47 37.41 -64.83
C ARG A 580 -93.67 36.83 -63.42
N LYS A 581 -93.47 35.52 -63.24
CA LYS A 581 -93.62 34.78 -61.98
C LYS A 581 -92.52 35.09 -60.95
N ASP A 582 -91.37 35.58 -61.41
CA ASP A 582 -90.16 35.94 -60.69
C ASP A 582 -90.27 37.41 -60.29
N LEU A 583 -90.93 38.28 -61.06
CA LEU A 583 -91.44 39.57 -60.55
C LEU A 583 -92.58 39.35 -59.54
N GLU A 584 -93.47 38.38 -59.76
CA GLU A 584 -94.50 37.99 -58.76
C GLU A 584 -93.85 37.41 -57.47
N LEU A 585 -92.77 36.62 -57.60
CA LEU A 585 -92.00 36.10 -56.48
C LEU A 585 -91.12 37.16 -55.83
N GLU A 586 -90.42 38.01 -56.55
CA GLU A 586 -89.66 39.13 -56.00
C GLU A 586 -90.59 40.07 -55.23
N LEU A 587 -91.81 40.31 -55.72
CA LEU A 587 -92.83 41.03 -54.95
C LEU A 587 -93.34 40.25 -53.72
N ARG A 588 -93.16 38.93 -53.66
CA ARG A 588 -93.48 38.11 -52.48
C ARG A 588 -92.29 37.94 -51.53
N ASP A 589 -91.07 37.89 -52.06
CA ASP A 589 -89.84 37.62 -51.35
C ASP A 589 -89.09 38.89 -50.95
N THR A 590 -89.33 40.04 -51.59
CA THR A 590 -89.05 41.35 -50.96
C THR A 590 -89.92 41.54 -49.72
N ARG A 591 -91.19 41.10 -49.74
CA ARG A 591 -92.06 41.08 -48.55
C ARG A 591 -91.55 40.07 -47.52
N ASN A 592 -91.32 38.80 -47.89
CA ASN A 592 -90.76 37.80 -46.98
C ASN A 592 -89.36 38.19 -46.48
N PHE A 593 -88.56 38.95 -47.24
CA PHE A 593 -87.23 39.44 -46.85
C PHE A 593 -87.32 40.67 -45.97
N MET A 594 -88.27 41.59 -46.18
CA MET A 594 -88.60 42.61 -45.19
C MET A 594 -89.06 41.96 -43.89
N ASP A 595 -89.98 40.98 -43.92
CA ASP A 595 -90.40 40.23 -42.73
C ASP A 595 -89.25 39.45 -42.07
N LYS A 596 -88.34 38.86 -42.85
CA LYS A 596 -87.12 38.21 -42.33
C LYS A 596 -86.16 39.23 -41.72
N LEU A 597 -85.89 40.36 -42.37
CA LEU A 597 -85.07 41.44 -41.81
C LEU A 597 -85.68 42.02 -40.54
N ASP A 598 -87.01 42.16 -40.47
CA ASP A 598 -87.73 42.59 -39.27
C ASP A 598 -87.60 41.57 -38.14
N ASN A 599 -87.73 40.28 -38.45
CA ASN A 599 -87.62 39.20 -37.48
C ASN A 599 -86.16 38.90 -37.09
N GLU A 600 -85.20 39.12 -37.98
CA GLU A 600 -83.76 39.08 -37.71
C GLU A 600 -83.33 40.31 -36.93
N LEU A 601 -83.88 41.51 -37.19
CA LEU A 601 -83.68 42.71 -36.38
C LEU A 601 -84.21 42.48 -34.95
N ARG A 602 -85.42 41.92 -34.79
CA ARG A 602 -85.97 41.49 -33.49
C ARG A 602 -85.09 40.41 -32.84
N ALA A 603 -84.63 39.42 -33.60
CA ALA A 603 -83.74 38.37 -33.07
C ALA A 603 -82.34 38.89 -32.72
N HIS A 604 -81.83 39.89 -33.44
CA HIS A 604 -80.58 40.59 -33.14
C HIS A 604 -80.74 41.49 -31.92
N GLN A 605 -81.88 42.15 -31.71
CA GLN A 605 -82.20 42.87 -30.47
C GLN A 605 -82.27 41.91 -29.28
N VAL A 606 -82.97 40.77 -29.41
CA VAL A 606 -83.03 39.75 -28.35
C VAL A 606 -81.65 39.13 -28.07
N ARG A 607 -80.88 38.77 -29.11
CA ARG A 607 -79.51 38.27 -28.96
C ARG A 607 -78.57 39.33 -28.38
N TYR A 608 -78.73 40.60 -28.74
CA TYR A 608 -77.96 41.72 -28.17
C TYR A 608 -78.23 41.87 -26.68
N ASN A 609 -79.50 41.79 -26.26
CA ASN A 609 -79.87 41.83 -24.84
C ASN A 609 -79.28 40.62 -24.08
N VAL A 610 -79.41 39.40 -24.62
CA VAL A 610 -78.79 38.20 -24.01
C VAL A 610 -77.27 38.32 -23.94
N LEU A 611 -76.60 38.81 -24.99
CA LEU A 611 -75.16 39.06 -24.99
C LEU A 611 -74.75 40.21 -24.06
N ALA A 612 -75.64 41.17 -23.76
CA ALA A 612 -75.41 42.22 -22.78
C ALA A 612 -75.51 41.67 -21.34
N ASP A 613 -76.49 40.82 -21.05
CA ASP A 613 -76.63 40.12 -19.77
C ASP A 613 -75.49 39.12 -19.55
N GLU A 614 -75.10 38.37 -20.59
CA GLU A 614 -73.93 37.49 -20.56
C GLU A 614 -72.64 38.30 -20.41
N LYS A 615 -72.50 39.47 -21.07
CA LYS A 615 -71.37 40.38 -20.84
C LYS A 615 -71.34 40.87 -19.40
N LEU A 616 -72.47 41.27 -18.81
CA LEU A 616 -72.55 41.74 -17.43
C LEU A 616 -72.08 40.64 -16.47
N ARG A 617 -72.65 39.43 -16.59
CA ARG A 617 -72.25 38.26 -15.79
C ARG A 617 -70.79 37.88 -16.01
N LEU A 618 -70.31 37.91 -17.25
CA LEU A 618 -68.90 37.68 -17.54
C LEU A 618 -68.02 38.76 -16.93
N GLU A 619 -68.45 40.03 -16.86
CA GLU A 619 -67.71 41.10 -16.18
C GLU A 619 -67.71 40.95 -14.64
N GLU A 620 -68.76 40.35 -14.06
CA GLU A 620 -68.81 39.95 -12.64
C GLU A 620 -67.95 38.71 -12.34
N ASP A 621 -68.04 37.64 -13.13
CA ASP A 621 -67.21 36.43 -13.02
C ASP A 621 -65.73 36.71 -13.33
N LEU A 622 -65.46 37.74 -14.12
CA LEU A 622 -64.18 38.38 -14.28
C LEU A 622 -63.82 39.08 -12.95
N ASN A 623 -64.48 40.17 -12.55
CA ASN A 623 -64.14 40.92 -11.33
C ASN A 623 -64.01 40.06 -10.04
N SER A 624 -64.85 39.04 -9.84
CA SER A 624 -64.76 38.10 -8.72
C SER A 624 -63.55 37.18 -8.81
N PHE A 625 -63.02 36.98 -10.02
CA PHE A 625 -61.77 36.30 -10.27
C PHE A 625 -60.56 37.21 -10.03
N LYS A 626 -60.51 38.41 -10.62
CA LYS A 626 -59.53 39.51 -10.36
C LYS A 626 -59.07 39.58 -8.91
N THR A 627 -60.07 39.66 -8.02
CA THR A 627 -59.91 39.78 -6.57
C THR A 627 -59.48 38.48 -5.92
N LYS A 628 -60.04 37.33 -6.32
CA LYS A 628 -59.57 36.00 -5.91
C LYS A 628 -58.08 35.81 -6.20
N THR A 629 -57.51 36.48 -7.20
CA THR A 629 -56.17 36.16 -7.69
C THR A 629 -55.06 37.16 -7.46
N GLN A 630 -55.35 38.44 -7.29
CA GLN A 630 -54.37 39.35 -6.71
C GLN A 630 -53.91 38.80 -5.33
N LEU A 631 -54.85 38.25 -4.55
CA LEU A 631 -54.58 37.48 -3.33
C LEU A 631 -53.69 36.23 -3.53
N ALA A 632 -53.68 35.62 -4.72
CA ALA A 632 -52.84 34.46 -5.06
C ALA A 632 -51.46 34.87 -5.59
N GLU A 633 -51.35 36.00 -6.30
CA GLU A 633 -50.07 36.62 -6.62
C GLU A 633 -49.37 37.12 -5.35
N ASP A 634 -50.08 37.78 -4.45
CA ASP A 634 -49.57 38.18 -3.12
C ASP A 634 -49.06 36.97 -2.33
N HIS A 635 -49.80 35.85 -2.34
CA HIS A 635 -49.36 34.63 -1.66
C HIS A 635 -48.13 34.00 -2.32
N MET A 636 -48.03 34.06 -3.65
CA MET A 636 -46.86 33.57 -4.39
C MET A 636 -45.64 34.49 -4.18
N GLN A 637 -45.82 35.81 -4.09
CA GLN A 637 -44.76 36.77 -3.76
C GLN A 637 -44.27 36.58 -2.31
N LYS A 638 -45.18 36.31 -1.35
CA LYS A 638 -44.82 35.94 0.03
C LYS A 638 -43.97 34.68 0.06
N LEU A 639 -44.42 33.60 -0.61
CA LEU A 639 -43.69 32.34 -0.75
C LEU A 639 -42.36 32.50 -1.49
N GLN A 640 -42.26 33.38 -2.49
CA GLN A 640 -40.99 33.74 -3.13
C GLN A 640 -40.08 34.48 -2.16
N SER A 641 -40.58 35.42 -1.36
CA SER A 641 -39.79 36.11 -0.33
C SER A 641 -39.28 35.13 0.75
N GLU A 642 -40.10 34.15 1.13
CA GLU A 642 -39.76 33.09 2.08
C GLU A 642 -38.74 32.11 1.48
N TRP A 643 -38.88 31.76 0.20
CA TRP A 643 -37.88 30.97 -0.53
C TRP A 643 -36.56 31.72 -0.66
N HIS A 644 -36.57 33.01 -0.97
CA HIS A 644 -35.36 33.84 -1.02
C HIS A 644 -34.71 33.98 0.37
N LYS A 645 -35.49 34.18 1.45
CA LYS A 645 -34.99 34.18 2.84
C LYS A 645 -34.39 32.84 3.22
N SER A 646 -35.08 31.73 2.95
CA SER A 646 -34.62 30.37 3.23
C SER A 646 -33.37 30.01 2.41
N ASN A 647 -33.27 30.47 1.16
CA ASN A 647 -32.09 30.28 0.34
C ASN A 647 -30.92 31.19 0.79
N ALA A 648 -31.19 32.40 1.27
CA ALA A 648 -30.18 33.27 1.89
C ALA A 648 -29.63 32.64 3.19
N GLN A 649 -30.51 32.17 4.08
CA GLN A 649 -30.16 31.39 5.27
C GLN A 649 -29.38 30.12 4.90
N LYS A 650 -29.72 29.44 3.80
CA LYS A 650 -28.96 28.28 3.30
C LYS A 650 -27.55 28.67 2.81
N THR A 651 -27.39 29.82 2.14
CA THR A 651 -26.05 30.31 1.76
C THR A 651 -25.25 30.78 2.98
N GLU A 652 -25.90 31.38 3.98
CA GLU A 652 -25.29 31.80 5.24
C GLU A 652 -24.83 30.60 6.07
N LEU A 653 -25.70 29.59 6.28
CA LEU A 653 -25.35 28.32 6.91
C LEU A 653 -24.25 27.58 6.13
N SER A 654 -24.21 27.70 4.80
CA SER A 654 -23.12 27.13 3.98
C SER A 654 -21.81 27.90 4.11
N ALA A 655 -21.86 29.21 4.40
CA ALA A 655 -20.68 30.02 4.67
C ALA A 655 -20.16 29.75 6.10
N GLN A 656 -21.05 29.73 7.10
CA GLN A 656 -20.74 29.33 8.48
C GLN A 656 -20.17 27.91 8.54
N LEU A 657 -20.72 26.94 7.78
CA LEU A 657 -20.15 25.60 7.69
C LEU A 657 -18.76 25.57 7.03
N ALA A 658 -18.49 26.46 6.07
CA ALA A 658 -17.18 26.59 5.47
C ALA A 658 -16.17 27.23 6.44
N GLU A 659 -16.59 28.27 7.16
CA GLU A 659 -15.81 28.96 8.20
C GLU A 659 -15.50 28.02 9.38
N GLU A 660 -16.49 27.32 9.93
CA GLU A 660 -16.31 26.26 10.92
C GLU A 660 -15.40 25.14 10.40
N SER A 661 -15.48 24.76 9.12
CA SER A 661 -14.51 23.81 8.55
C SER A 661 -13.08 24.37 8.47
N GLY A 662 -12.92 25.69 8.35
CA GLY A 662 -11.65 26.40 8.42
C GLY A 662 -11.10 26.45 9.84
N SER A 663 -11.89 26.96 10.79
CA SER A 663 -11.59 26.99 12.23
C SER A 663 -11.26 25.59 12.76
N ARG A 664 -12.01 24.56 12.34
CA ARG A 664 -11.74 23.16 12.66
C ARG A 664 -10.41 22.67 12.08
N ARG A 665 -10.03 23.06 10.85
CA ARG A 665 -8.70 22.72 10.30
C ARG A 665 -7.56 23.41 11.05
N VAL A 666 -7.75 24.66 11.48
CA VAL A 666 -6.76 25.39 12.31
C VAL A 666 -6.66 24.78 13.70
N ALA A 667 -7.77 24.38 14.31
CA ALA A 667 -7.80 23.63 15.56
C ALA A 667 -7.18 22.23 15.42
N GLU A 668 -7.44 21.50 14.34
CA GLU A 668 -6.78 20.24 14.03
C GLU A 668 -5.28 20.40 13.81
N ALA A 669 -4.82 21.52 13.22
CA ALA A 669 -3.41 21.83 13.08
C ALA A 669 -2.76 22.11 14.45
N HIS A 670 -3.40 22.90 15.31
CA HIS A 670 -2.95 23.13 16.70
C HIS A 670 -2.96 21.84 17.52
N ILE A 671 -3.98 20.99 17.39
CA ILE A 671 -4.04 19.68 18.05
C ILE A 671 -2.90 18.78 17.53
N ARG A 672 -2.62 18.75 16.22
CA ARG A 672 -1.47 18.00 15.67
C ARG A 672 -0.16 18.50 16.27
N GLN A 673 0.06 19.81 16.31
CA GLN A 673 1.23 20.43 16.91
C GLN A 673 1.36 20.09 18.41
N LEU A 674 0.30 20.32 19.21
CA LEU A 674 0.29 19.94 20.63
C LEU A 674 0.50 18.43 20.84
N THR A 675 0.01 17.55 19.97
CA THR A 675 0.32 16.11 20.04
C THR A 675 1.74 15.76 19.61
N GLN A 676 2.43 16.64 18.90
CA GLN A 676 3.87 16.53 18.59
C GLN A 676 4.70 17.06 19.76
N ASP A 677 4.34 18.20 20.34
CA ASP A 677 4.98 18.76 21.54
C ASP A 677 4.85 17.79 22.74
N ILE A 678 3.67 17.18 22.92
CA ILE A 678 3.42 16.12 23.92
C ILE A 678 4.20 14.82 23.61
N LYS A 679 4.56 14.54 22.34
CA LYS A 679 5.47 13.42 22.03
C LYS A 679 6.90 13.76 22.40
N ILE A 680 7.40 14.94 22.01
CA ILE A 680 8.75 15.40 22.36
C ILE A 680 8.92 15.43 23.89
N ALA A 681 7.98 16.03 24.62
CA ALA A 681 8.00 16.04 26.08
C ALA A 681 7.90 14.64 26.71
N LYS A 682 7.24 13.67 26.06
CA LYS A 682 7.23 12.26 26.50
C LYS A 682 8.53 11.55 26.16
N GLU A 683 9.14 11.82 25.02
CA GLU A 683 10.44 11.28 24.63
C GLU A 683 11.55 11.81 25.55
N ASP A 684 11.48 13.07 25.98
CA ASP A 684 12.38 13.65 27.00
C ASP A 684 12.07 13.13 28.41
N ALA A 685 10.81 12.97 28.79
CA ALA A 685 10.44 12.32 30.05
C ALA A 685 10.87 10.84 30.09
N ASP A 686 10.76 10.10 28.97
CA ASP A 686 11.29 8.76 28.82
C ASP A 686 12.83 8.79 28.90
N ARG A 687 13.51 9.71 28.21
CA ARG A 687 14.97 9.85 28.26
C ARG A 687 15.49 10.07 29.69
N LEU A 688 14.85 10.95 30.45
CA LEU A 688 15.13 11.25 31.85
C LEU A 688 14.78 10.07 32.77
N THR A 689 13.61 9.46 32.59
CA THR A 689 13.18 8.26 33.35
C THR A 689 14.14 7.10 33.15
N GLN A 690 14.66 6.96 31.94
CA GLN A 690 15.65 5.98 31.56
C GLN A 690 16.99 6.34 32.21
N GLN A 691 17.53 7.56 32.05
CA GLN A 691 18.73 8.03 32.78
C GLN A 691 18.64 7.77 34.30
N LEU A 692 17.52 8.07 34.95
CA LEU A 692 17.29 7.76 36.37
C LEU A 692 17.24 6.25 36.68
N LYS A 693 16.65 5.42 35.82
CA LYS A 693 16.69 3.95 35.96
C LYS A 693 18.10 3.40 35.73
N GLN A 694 18.95 4.15 35.05
CA GLN A 694 20.28 3.75 34.64
C GLN A 694 21.30 4.15 35.70
N GLU A 695 21.29 5.40 36.17
CA GLU A 695 22.02 5.85 37.37
C GLU A 695 21.64 5.04 38.62
N LYS A 696 20.39 4.56 38.72
CA LYS A 696 20.01 3.57 39.73
C LYS A 696 20.69 2.21 39.56
N ARG A 697 20.78 1.68 38.34
CA ARG A 697 21.52 0.43 38.06
C ARG A 697 23.01 0.60 38.31
N ASP A 698 23.54 1.80 38.12
CA ASP A 698 24.91 2.12 38.48
C ASP A 698 25.04 2.11 39.99
N HIS A 699 24.28 2.91 40.74
CA HIS A 699 24.32 2.85 42.19
C HIS A 699 24.04 1.43 42.76
N GLU A 700 23.23 0.60 42.10
CA GLU A 700 23.06 -0.83 42.41
C GLU A 700 24.35 -1.64 42.13
N MET A 701 24.96 -1.56 40.95
CA MET A 701 26.25 -2.23 40.64
C MET A 701 27.41 -1.71 41.49
N ASN A 702 27.46 -0.40 41.76
CA ASN A 702 28.45 0.27 42.57
C ASN A 702 28.33 -0.19 44.04
N MET A 703 27.11 -0.32 44.57
CA MET A 703 26.87 -0.89 45.90
C MET A 703 27.14 -2.39 45.95
N GLU A 704 26.82 -3.16 44.91
CA GLU A 704 27.24 -4.56 44.78
C GLU A 704 28.78 -4.71 44.73
N GLU A 705 29.47 -3.81 44.03
CA GLU A 705 30.93 -3.83 43.93
C GLU A 705 31.60 -3.30 45.20
N LEU A 706 31.04 -2.31 45.90
CA LEU A 706 31.49 -1.94 47.24
C LEU A 706 31.20 -3.04 48.26
N GLN A 707 30.13 -3.83 48.09
CA GLN A 707 29.90 -5.06 48.86
C GLN A 707 30.97 -6.11 48.54
N LYS A 708 31.27 -6.38 47.27
CA LYS A 708 32.33 -7.31 46.85
C LYS A 708 33.72 -6.84 47.28
N GLU A 709 34.05 -5.55 47.16
CA GLU A 709 35.28 -4.95 47.72
C GLU A 709 35.32 -5.11 49.24
N ASN A 710 34.21 -4.92 49.95
CA ASN A 710 34.17 -5.07 51.41
C ASN A 710 34.30 -6.55 51.84
N GLU A 711 33.69 -7.49 51.12
CA GLU A 711 33.89 -8.93 51.32
C GLU A 711 35.31 -9.37 50.94
N GLU A 712 35.90 -8.80 49.90
CA GLU A 712 37.31 -9.01 49.55
C GLU A 712 38.23 -8.41 50.61
N LYS A 713 38.00 -7.18 51.08
CA LYS A 713 38.79 -6.54 52.14
C LYS A 713 38.63 -7.26 53.48
N LYS A 714 37.44 -7.79 53.78
CA LYS A 714 37.19 -8.69 54.89
C LYS A 714 37.99 -9.99 54.74
N SER A 715 37.93 -10.66 53.59
CA SER A 715 38.70 -11.90 53.36
C SER A 715 40.21 -11.65 53.26
N GLN A 716 40.66 -10.46 52.85
CA GLN A 716 42.06 -10.01 52.90
C GLN A 716 42.46 -9.74 54.35
N GLY A 717 41.59 -9.14 55.17
CA GLY A 717 41.75 -8.98 56.61
C GLY A 717 41.83 -10.31 57.34
N GLU A 718 40.91 -11.24 57.08
CA GLU A 718 40.91 -12.60 57.61
C GLU A 718 42.15 -13.38 57.18
N ARG A 719 42.60 -13.25 55.92
CA ARG A 719 43.89 -13.80 55.46
C ARG A 719 45.09 -13.16 56.17
N MET A 720 45.13 -11.83 56.32
CA MET A 720 46.22 -11.14 57.04
C MET A 720 46.24 -11.49 58.53
N ILE A 721 45.07 -11.67 59.17
CA ILE A 721 44.93 -12.14 60.55
C ILE A 721 45.34 -13.61 60.66
N MET A 722 44.96 -14.46 59.71
CA MET A 722 45.40 -15.85 59.65
C MET A 722 46.92 -15.94 59.43
N ASP A 723 47.50 -15.13 58.55
CA ASP A 723 48.95 -15.11 58.29
C ASP A 723 49.74 -14.41 59.40
N ARG A 724 49.16 -13.45 60.13
CA ARG A 724 49.77 -12.90 61.35
C ARG A 724 49.65 -13.89 62.51
N SER A 725 48.53 -14.61 62.63
CA SER A 725 48.37 -15.73 63.58
C SER A 725 49.35 -16.86 63.27
N ASN A 726 49.51 -17.24 62.01
CA ASN A 726 50.44 -18.28 61.58
C ASN A 726 51.91 -17.80 61.66
N ARG A 727 52.19 -16.50 61.51
CA ARG A 727 53.50 -15.92 61.86
C ARG A 727 53.73 -15.93 63.37
N LEU A 728 52.79 -15.48 64.19
CA LEU A 728 52.86 -15.57 65.65
C LEU A 728 52.95 -17.02 66.18
N LYS A 729 52.41 -18.01 65.46
CA LYS A 729 52.59 -19.45 65.73
C LYS A 729 53.97 -19.98 65.30
N ARG A 730 54.52 -19.48 64.19
CA ARG A 730 55.90 -19.78 63.77
C ARG A 730 56.89 -19.12 64.73
N GLU A 731 56.77 -17.83 64.97
CA GLU A 731 57.49 -17.08 66.02
C GLU A 731 57.39 -17.79 67.38
N ARG A 732 56.20 -18.29 67.77
CA ARG A 732 56.08 -19.15 68.96
C ARG A 732 56.84 -20.47 68.86
N ALA A 733 56.70 -21.22 67.77
CA ALA A 733 57.38 -22.50 67.59
C ALA A 733 58.91 -22.34 67.47
N GLU A 734 59.37 -21.22 66.92
CA GLU A 734 60.76 -20.79 66.84
C GLU A 734 61.27 -20.43 68.24
N MET A 735 60.59 -19.56 68.99
CA MET A 735 60.92 -19.29 70.40
C MET A 735 60.80 -20.53 71.30
N GLU A 736 59.87 -21.45 71.04
CA GLU A 736 59.70 -22.71 71.78
C GLU A 736 60.76 -23.75 71.37
N ALA A 737 61.33 -23.66 70.16
CA ALA A 737 62.48 -24.43 69.71
C ALA A 737 63.82 -23.84 70.22
N GLU A 738 63.96 -22.52 70.26
CA GLU A 738 65.04 -21.80 70.95
C GLU A 738 65.03 -22.12 72.45
N LEU A 739 63.86 -22.13 73.10
CA LEU A 739 63.73 -22.60 74.48
C LEU A 739 63.96 -24.12 74.64
N GLN A 740 63.96 -24.92 73.57
CA GLN A 740 64.36 -26.33 73.61
C GLN A 740 65.87 -26.49 73.37
N THR A 741 66.47 -25.76 72.43
CA THR A 741 67.93 -25.74 72.22
C THR A 741 68.63 -25.15 73.44
N LEU A 742 68.17 -24.03 74.00
CA LEU A 742 68.67 -23.50 75.27
C LEU A 742 68.47 -24.48 76.44
N LYS A 743 67.42 -25.31 76.47
CA LYS A 743 67.28 -26.39 77.47
C LYS A 743 68.27 -27.53 77.24
N LEU A 744 68.57 -27.87 75.98
CA LEU A 744 69.61 -28.83 75.63
C LEU A 744 71.00 -28.30 75.96
N GLU A 745 71.30 -27.03 75.65
CA GLU A 745 72.54 -26.36 76.04
C GLU A 745 72.68 -26.22 77.57
N ILE A 746 71.58 -26.00 78.30
CA ILE A 746 71.55 -26.07 79.77
C ILE A 746 71.78 -27.51 80.26
N ALA A 747 71.25 -28.54 79.59
CA ALA A 747 71.51 -29.94 79.93
C ALA A 747 72.95 -30.37 79.61
N ASP A 748 73.48 -29.92 78.49
CA ASP A 748 74.84 -30.20 78.02
C ASP A 748 75.86 -29.45 78.88
N SER A 749 75.65 -28.17 79.19
CA SER A 749 76.49 -27.43 80.14
C SER A 749 76.35 -27.99 81.56
N GLN A 750 75.20 -28.52 81.97
CA GLN A 750 75.09 -29.31 83.21
C GLN A 750 75.83 -30.65 83.13
N SER A 751 75.91 -31.31 81.97
CA SER A 751 76.72 -32.51 81.79
C SER A 751 78.21 -32.18 81.80
N GLN A 752 78.62 -31.08 81.17
CA GLN A 752 79.99 -30.56 81.17
C GLN A 752 80.39 -30.15 82.59
N LEU A 753 79.49 -29.52 83.35
CA LEU A 753 79.69 -29.24 84.77
C LEU A 753 79.78 -30.54 85.61
N LYS A 754 79.04 -31.60 85.26
CA LYS A 754 79.20 -32.92 85.89
C LYS A 754 80.54 -33.57 85.53
N THR A 755 81.01 -33.50 84.28
CA THR A 755 82.33 -34.05 83.88
C THR A 755 83.48 -33.22 84.43
N LEU A 756 83.36 -31.89 84.48
CA LEU A 756 84.33 -30.98 85.11
C LEU A 756 84.37 -31.19 86.62
N ARG A 757 83.23 -31.40 87.29
CA ARG A 757 83.20 -31.83 88.71
C ARG A 757 83.84 -33.20 88.88
N ARG A 758 83.59 -34.16 87.99
CA ARG A 758 84.25 -35.48 88.04
C ARG A 758 85.77 -35.35 87.87
N GLN A 759 86.24 -34.54 86.92
CA GLN A 759 87.67 -34.25 86.71
C GLN A 759 88.29 -33.48 87.88
N LEU A 760 87.54 -32.59 88.55
CA LEU A 760 87.99 -31.88 89.74
C LEU A 760 88.06 -32.81 90.96
N GLU A 761 87.11 -33.74 91.13
CA GLU A 761 87.16 -34.77 92.17
C GLU A 761 88.25 -35.82 91.89
N GLU A 762 88.48 -36.15 90.61
CA GLU A 762 89.54 -37.06 90.13
C GLU A 762 90.92 -36.47 90.38
N SER A 763 91.18 -35.23 89.93
CA SER A 763 92.43 -34.51 90.21
C SER A 763 92.61 -34.14 91.69
N ARG A 764 91.53 -33.96 92.46
CA ARG A 764 91.58 -33.89 93.93
C ARG A 764 91.96 -35.24 94.56
N SER A 765 91.47 -36.35 94.01
CA SER A 765 91.90 -37.69 94.43
C SER A 765 93.37 -37.93 94.10
N ASP A 766 93.86 -37.42 92.96
CA ASP A 766 95.26 -37.49 92.57
C ASP A 766 96.14 -36.57 93.41
N ALA A 767 95.65 -35.40 93.82
CA ALA A 767 96.32 -34.52 94.76
C ALA A 767 96.43 -35.16 96.16
N GLU A 768 95.39 -35.85 96.65
CA GLU A 768 95.45 -36.61 97.89
C GLU A 768 96.35 -37.86 97.77
N LYS A 769 96.35 -38.56 96.61
CA LYS A 769 97.33 -39.64 96.32
C LYS A 769 98.76 -39.10 96.38
N ALA A 770 99.07 -38.07 95.60
CA ALA A 770 100.39 -37.43 95.56
C ALA A 770 100.82 -36.90 96.95
N LYS A 771 99.88 -36.44 97.77
CA LYS A 771 100.10 -36.05 99.18
C LYS A 771 100.39 -37.27 100.06
N THR A 772 99.71 -38.41 99.90
CA THR A 772 100.07 -39.65 100.62
C THR A 772 101.40 -40.25 100.13
N GLU A 773 101.73 -40.13 98.85
CA GLU A 773 103.01 -40.52 98.27
C GLU A 773 104.14 -39.62 98.79
N LEU A 774 103.92 -38.31 98.87
CA LEU A 774 104.84 -37.35 99.50
C LEU A 774 105.06 -37.69 100.98
N MET A 775 103.99 -37.91 101.76
CA MET A 775 104.10 -38.34 103.17
C MET A 775 104.86 -39.67 103.32
N SER A 776 104.69 -40.60 102.37
CA SER A 776 105.45 -41.85 102.33
C SER A 776 106.93 -41.59 102.01
N ALA A 777 107.22 -40.80 100.98
CA ALA A 777 108.57 -40.41 100.57
C ALA A 777 109.32 -39.59 101.63
N GLU A 778 108.61 -38.77 102.43
CA GLU A 778 109.13 -38.09 103.61
C GLU A 778 109.46 -39.06 104.75
N GLN A 779 108.58 -40.04 105.01
CA GLN A 779 108.88 -41.11 105.96
C GLN A 779 110.07 -41.97 105.51
N GLU A 780 110.18 -42.26 104.22
CA GLU A 780 111.32 -42.97 103.60
C GLU A 780 112.60 -42.14 103.71
N ASN A 781 112.55 -40.83 103.42
CA ASN A 781 113.65 -39.90 103.69
C ASN A 781 114.04 -39.89 105.19
N GLY A 782 113.06 -39.95 106.09
CA GLY A 782 113.29 -40.10 107.52
C GLY A 782 113.95 -41.44 107.89
N LYS A 783 113.57 -42.55 107.25
CA LYS A 783 114.24 -43.86 107.39
C LYS A 783 115.68 -43.79 106.85
N LEU A 784 115.90 -43.14 105.71
CA LEU A 784 117.21 -42.97 105.06
C LEU A 784 118.14 -42.06 105.87
N ARG A 785 117.68 -40.91 106.36
CA ARG A 785 118.43 -40.04 107.28
C ARG A 785 118.83 -40.78 108.55
N ARG A 786 117.93 -41.57 109.15
CA ARG A 786 118.24 -42.46 110.28
C ARG A 786 119.18 -43.62 109.92
N LYS A 787 119.30 -44.04 108.65
CA LYS A 787 120.32 -45.01 108.20
C LYS A 787 121.67 -44.32 108.00
N TYR A 788 121.67 -43.14 107.39
CA TYR A 788 122.87 -42.32 107.16
C TYR A 788 123.56 -41.94 108.47
N GLU A 789 122.83 -41.43 109.47
CA GLU A 789 123.43 -41.09 110.77
C GLU A 789 124.00 -42.33 111.49
N ARG A 790 123.37 -43.51 111.38
CA ARG A 790 123.93 -44.77 111.90
C ARG A 790 125.16 -45.26 111.14
N ALA A 791 125.23 -45.05 109.82
CA ALA A 791 126.43 -45.35 109.04
C ALA A 791 127.57 -44.39 109.43
N LYS A 792 127.25 -43.12 109.64
CA LYS A 792 128.18 -42.06 110.08
C LYS A 792 128.75 -42.33 111.47
N THR A 793 127.95 -42.76 112.45
CA THR A 793 128.49 -43.19 113.76
C THR A 793 129.36 -44.45 113.62
N GLY A 794 128.94 -45.44 112.83
CA GLY A 794 129.75 -46.63 112.56
C GLY A 794 131.11 -46.33 111.91
N TYR A 795 131.18 -45.35 110.99
CA TYR A 795 132.46 -44.88 110.43
C TYR A 795 133.32 -44.12 111.46
N GLN A 796 132.71 -43.37 112.38
CA GLN A 796 133.44 -42.71 113.48
C GLN A 796 134.02 -43.74 114.47
N GLU A 797 133.27 -44.81 114.76
CA GLU A 797 133.74 -45.94 115.57
C GLU A 797 134.87 -46.72 114.87
N GLN A 798 134.75 -47.00 113.56
CA GLN A 798 135.81 -47.64 112.78
C GLN A 798 137.09 -46.80 112.71
N ALA A 799 136.99 -45.47 112.60
CA ALA A 799 138.16 -44.59 112.62
C ALA A 799 138.94 -44.70 113.96
N GLN A 800 138.22 -44.75 115.08
CA GLN A 800 138.83 -44.92 116.42
C GLN A 800 139.50 -46.29 116.59
N LEU A 801 138.96 -47.35 115.96
CA LEU A 801 139.60 -48.67 115.96
C LEU A 801 140.87 -48.70 115.10
N ALA A 802 140.85 -48.07 113.92
CA ALA A 802 142.02 -47.98 113.04
C ALA A 802 143.21 -47.24 113.70
N GLU A 803 142.94 -46.20 114.50
CA GLU A 803 143.94 -45.50 115.31
C GLU A 803 144.69 -46.47 116.26
N VAL A 804 143.94 -47.35 116.93
CA VAL A 804 144.49 -48.36 117.87
C VAL A 804 145.26 -49.46 117.14
N GLU A 805 144.78 -49.91 115.97
CA GLU A 805 145.50 -50.89 115.15
C GLU A 805 146.82 -50.34 114.59
N ASN A 806 146.88 -49.05 114.26
CA ASN A 806 148.10 -48.40 113.78
C ASN A 806 149.20 -48.36 114.88
N ILE A 807 148.80 -48.06 116.13
CA ILE A 807 149.68 -48.15 117.31
C ILE A 807 150.17 -49.59 117.54
N ARG A 808 149.33 -50.60 117.23
CA ARG A 808 149.72 -52.02 117.31
C ARG A 808 150.71 -52.41 116.19
N ALA A 809 150.53 -51.91 114.97
CA ALA A 809 151.39 -52.17 113.82
C ALA A 809 152.83 -51.68 114.05
N SER A 810 153.01 -50.42 114.49
CA SER A 810 154.34 -49.85 114.77
C SER A 810 155.15 -50.62 115.83
N ASN A 811 154.47 -51.32 116.74
CA ASN A 811 155.11 -52.18 117.74
C ASN A 811 155.45 -53.59 117.20
N LEU A 812 154.88 -54.02 116.08
CA LEU A 812 155.26 -55.25 115.38
C LEU A 812 156.45 -55.02 114.43
N GLU A 813 156.51 -53.89 113.72
CA GLU A 813 157.66 -53.53 112.86
C GLU A 813 158.98 -53.53 113.63
N LYS A 814 158.99 -52.93 114.83
CA LYS A 814 160.16 -52.91 115.73
C LYS A 814 160.64 -54.32 116.13
N ARG A 815 159.73 -55.30 116.17
CA ARG A 815 160.08 -56.71 116.44
C ARG A 815 160.57 -57.44 115.19
N LEU A 816 160.01 -57.10 114.02
CA LEU A 816 160.41 -57.67 112.73
C LEU A 816 161.89 -57.37 112.41
N ILE A 817 162.32 -56.13 112.65
CA ILE A 817 163.72 -55.71 112.46
C ILE A 817 164.68 -56.52 113.36
N GLY A 818 164.30 -56.78 114.61
CA GLY A 818 165.10 -57.59 115.54
C GLY A 818 165.26 -59.05 115.09
N VAL A 819 164.19 -59.68 114.57
CA VAL A 819 164.24 -61.05 114.04
C VAL A 819 165.05 -61.11 112.73
N SER A 820 164.94 -60.10 111.87
CA SER A 820 165.70 -60.06 110.61
C SER A 820 167.22 -60.03 110.81
N SER A 821 167.71 -59.51 111.94
CA SER A 821 169.14 -59.57 112.27
C SER A 821 169.59 -60.98 112.65
N GLN A 822 168.76 -61.74 113.38
CA GLN A 822 169.09 -63.08 113.88
C GLN A 822 169.10 -64.13 112.76
N LEU A 823 168.30 -63.92 111.71
CA LEU A 823 168.21 -64.83 110.56
C LEU A 823 169.51 -64.80 109.72
N MET A 824 170.12 -63.62 109.58
CA MET A 824 171.34 -63.43 108.79
C MET A 824 172.59 -64.07 109.42
N ASP A 825 172.62 -64.21 110.75
CA ASP A 825 173.66 -64.96 111.46
C ASP A 825 173.54 -66.47 111.18
N GLN A 826 172.32 -67.01 111.06
CA GLN A 826 172.08 -68.44 110.80
C GLN A 826 172.41 -68.86 109.37
N ASP A 827 172.17 -68.00 108.37
CA ASP A 827 172.51 -68.31 106.97
C ASP A 827 174.02 -68.49 106.76
N LEU A 828 174.86 -67.74 107.49
CA LEU A 828 176.32 -67.90 107.48
C LEU A 828 176.79 -69.23 108.07
N GLU A 829 176.11 -69.74 109.10
CA GLU A 829 176.40 -71.07 109.65
C GLU A 829 176.02 -72.17 108.62
N ASN A 830 174.88 -72.03 107.94
CA ASN A 830 174.39 -72.98 106.95
C ASN A 830 175.32 -73.13 105.73
N GLU A 831 175.89 -72.05 105.19
CA GLU A 831 176.84 -72.13 104.06
C GLU A 831 178.09 -72.97 104.40
N SER A 832 178.57 -72.90 105.65
CA SER A 832 179.73 -73.68 106.10
C SER A 832 179.47 -75.20 106.08
N VAL A 833 178.25 -75.62 106.42
CA VAL A 833 177.82 -77.03 106.42
C VAL A 833 177.65 -77.54 104.99
N LEU A 834 177.08 -76.71 104.09
CA LEU A 834 176.92 -77.07 102.68
C LEU A 834 178.28 -77.28 101.97
N HIS A 835 179.31 -76.50 102.31
CA HIS A 835 180.65 -76.70 101.77
C HIS A 835 181.27 -78.05 102.18
N ALA A 836 181.01 -78.51 103.42
CA ALA A 836 181.46 -79.82 103.87
C ALA A 836 180.72 -80.98 103.18
N ILE A 837 179.42 -80.80 102.87
CA ILE A 837 178.62 -81.80 102.15
C ILE A 837 179.12 -81.98 100.71
N ASN A 838 179.47 -80.90 100.00
CA ASN A 838 179.96 -81.00 98.62
C ASN A 838 181.23 -81.86 98.47
N GLN A 839 182.19 -81.76 99.41
CA GLN A 839 183.41 -82.58 99.36
C GLN A 839 183.14 -84.09 99.46
N GLU A 840 182.05 -84.49 100.12
CA GLU A 840 181.62 -85.88 100.25
C GLU A 840 180.72 -86.32 99.08
N VAL A 841 180.05 -85.38 98.40
CA VAL A 841 179.36 -85.61 97.12
C VAL A 841 180.38 -85.83 95.99
N ASP A 842 181.47 -85.06 95.92
CA ASP A 842 182.52 -85.23 94.91
C ASP A 842 183.11 -86.65 94.91
N ARG A 843 183.31 -87.25 96.10
CA ARG A 843 183.74 -88.66 96.26
C ARG A 843 182.72 -89.69 95.75
N LEU A 844 181.44 -89.35 95.73
CA LEU A 844 180.36 -90.21 95.21
C LEU A 844 180.18 -90.03 93.69
N VAL A 845 180.57 -88.88 93.14
CA VAL A 845 180.52 -88.60 91.69
C VAL A 845 181.61 -89.39 90.92
N GLU A 846 182.74 -89.74 91.54
CA GLU A 846 183.73 -90.68 90.94
C GLU A 846 183.16 -92.08 90.64
N VAL A 847 181.98 -92.44 91.19
CA VAL A 847 181.39 -93.79 91.09
C VAL A 847 180.16 -93.86 90.17
N CYS A 848 179.52 -92.72 89.82
CA CYS A 848 178.13 -92.70 89.29
C CYS A 848 177.90 -91.73 88.09
N ALA A 849 178.39 -92.06 86.90
CA ALA A 849 178.26 -91.18 85.71
C ALA A 849 177.04 -91.48 84.79
N GLY A 850 176.12 -90.50 84.56
CA GLY A 850 175.24 -90.44 83.34
C GLY A 850 173.83 -89.76 83.32
N GLN A 851 173.74 -88.43 83.05
CA GLN A 851 172.79 -87.68 82.12
C GLN A 851 171.32 -87.13 82.41
N ASP A 852 171.11 -85.80 82.15
CA ASP A 852 170.02 -84.94 81.49
C ASP A 852 168.74 -84.24 82.17
N GLU A 853 167.95 -83.34 81.46
CA GLU A 853 167.06 -82.19 81.97
C GLU A 853 165.77 -81.76 81.11
N VAL A 854 165.04 -80.60 81.38
CA VAL A 854 164.61 -79.46 80.41
C VAL A 854 163.11 -78.85 80.19
N HIS A 855 162.94 -77.47 80.00
CA HIS A 855 162.00 -76.55 79.14
C HIS A 855 160.76 -75.54 79.50
N ARG A 856 160.12 -74.74 78.53
CA ARG A 856 159.44 -73.33 78.63
C ARG A 856 158.28 -72.84 77.60
N ALA A 857 157.57 -71.64 77.70
CA ALA A 857 156.41 -71.08 76.82
C ALA A 857 156.05 -69.48 76.72
N ILE A 858 155.04 -68.94 75.90
CA ILE A 858 154.55 -67.46 75.65
C ILE A 858 153.13 -67.29 74.86
N SER A 859 152.29 -66.24 74.42
CA SER A 859 152.22 -64.75 73.94
C SER A 859 150.78 -63.96 73.92
N SER A 860 150.47 -62.81 73.18
CA SER A 860 149.24 -61.85 73.31
C SER A 860 148.62 -60.96 72.05
N PRO A 861 147.78 -59.82 72.07
CA PRO A 861 146.65 -59.39 71.08
C PRO A 861 146.48 -57.89 70.44
N THR A 862 145.31 -57.40 69.83
CA THR A 862 145.10 -56.05 69.04
C THR A 862 143.64 -55.36 68.84
N ARG A 863 143.37 -54.32 67.93
CA ARG A 863 142.13 -53.38 67.69
C ARG A 863 142.07 -52.66 66.25
N ASP A 864 141.20 -51.76 65.62
CA ASP A 864 139.93 -50.88 65.73
C ASP A 864 139.44 -50.20 64.32
N VAL A 865 138.44 -49.23 64.21
CA VAL A 865 138.10 -48.13 63.13
C VAL A 865 136.69 -48.08 62.33
N LYS A 866 136.28 -46.97 61.57
CA LYS A 866 134.85 -46.56 61.11
C LYS A 866 134.58 -45.63 59.82
N HIS A 867 133.34 -45.67 59.20
CA HIS A 867 132.41 -44.60 58.55
C HIS A 867 132.49 -43.91 57.10
N LYS A 868 131.36 -43.77 56.29
CA LYS A 868 130.95 -42.66 55.30
C LYS A 868 129.52 -42.74 54.55
N PRO A 869 128.84 -41.65 54.02
CA PRO A 869 127.52 -41.67 53.23
C PRO A 869 127.23 -40.63 52.03
N GLN A 870 126.18 -40.78 51.14
CA GLN A 870 125.62 -39.77 50.11
C GLN A 870 124.36 -40.20 49.20
N HIS A 871 123.39 -39.35 48.69
CA HIS A 871 122.35 -39.76 47.61
C HIS A 871 121.26 -38.85 46.86
N TRP A 872 120.77 -37.67 47.32
CA TRP A 872 119.33 -37.22 47.09
C TRP A 872 118.74 -36.85 45.69
N LEU A 873 119.45 -36.20 44.76
CA LEU A 873 118.81 -35.44 43.65
C LEU A 873 118.11 -36.26 42.53
N THR A 874 118.37 -37.56 42.42
CA THR A 874 117.89 -38.40 41.30
C THR A 874 116.41 -38.78 41.40
N GLU A 875 115.83 -38.80 42.61
CA GLU A 875 114.49 -39.37 42.86
C GLU A 875 113.34 -38.48 42.32
N ILE A 876 113.53 -37.15 42.31
CA ILE A 876 112.46 -36.20 41.97
C ILE A 876 112.12 -36.25 40.46
N LYS A 877 113.10 -36.50 39.59
CA LYS A 877 112.94 -36.47 38.13
C LYS A 877 111.91 -37.49 37.61
N GLY A 878 111.85 -38.68 38.21
CA GLY A 878 110.98 -39.77 37.74
C GLY A 878 109.48 -39.52 37.96
N LYS A 879 109.10 -38.70 38.95
CA LYS A 879 107.70 -38.54 39.37
C LYS A 879 106.87 -37.64 38.43
N LEU A 880 107.51 -36.83 37.58
CA LEU A 880 106.83 -35.93 36.65
C LEU A 880 106.33 -36.64 35.38
N GLN A 881 107.08 -37.60 34.84
CA GLN A 881 106.79 -38.23 33.55
C GLN A 881 105.48 -39.03 33.57
N TRP A 882 105.09 -39.58 34.73
CA TRP A 882 103.86 -40.35 34.90
C TRP A 882 102.57 -39.53 34.72
N VAL A 883 102.60 -38.24 35.04
CA VAL A 883 101.40 -37.36 35.01
C VAL A 883 100.97 -37.01 33.57
N GLU A 884 101.92 -36.96 32.64
CA GLU A 884 101.71 -36.58 31.24
C GLU A 884 100.88 -37.62 30.46
N GLU A 885 101.12 -38.91 30.72
CA GLU A 885 100.37 -40.00 30.09
C GLU A 885 98.89 -40.03 30.54
N GLU A 886 98.63 -39.78 31.82
CA GLU A 886 97.27 -39.87 32.40
C GLU A 886 96.33 -38.82 31.80
N MET A 887 96.85 -37.61 31.56
CA MET A 887 96.10 -36.53 30.89
C MET A 887 95.81 -36.87 29.42
N SER A 888 96.75 -37.53 28.73
CA SER A 888 96.60 -37.93 27.33
C SER A 888 95.45 -38.93 27.13
N ARG A 889 95.25 -39.88 28.06
CA ARG A 889 94.16 -40.86 28.00
C ARG A 889 92.77 -40.23 28.17
N LYS A 890 92.64 -39.22 29.06
CA LYS A 890 91.36 -38.50 29.29
C LYS A 890 90.90 -37.72 28.05
N LEU A 891 91.83 -37.05 27.35
CA LEU A 891 91.52 -36.34 26.10
C LEU A 891 91.05 -37.28 24.98
N ALA A 892 91.56 -38.51 24.92
CA ALA A 892 91.11 -39.50 23.94
C ALA A 892 89.66 -39.96 24.20
N HIS A 893 89.27 -40.14 25.46
CA HIS A 893 87.89 -40.49 25.83
C HIS A 893 86.89 -39.39 25.47
N GLN A 894 87.21 -38.13 25.78
CA GLN A 894 86.33 -36.98 25.50
C GLN A 894 86.03 -36.79 23.99
N ARG A 895 86.97 -37.16 23.10
CA ARG A 895 86.76 -37.09 21.65
C ARG A 895 85.70 -38.07 21.15
N LYS A 896 85.66 -39.30 21.68
CA LYS A 896 84.65 -40.30 21.31
C LYS A 896 83.23 -39.83 21.65
N LEU A 897 83.06 -39.31 22.87
CA LEU A 897 81.75 -38.85 23.35
C LEU A 897 81.15 -37.72 22.49
N ARG A 898 81.99 -36.87 21.86
CA ARG A 898 81.52 -35.87 20.89
C ARG A 898 81.05 -36.49 19.58
N GLN A 899 81.77 -37.49 19.06
CA GLN A 899 81.42 -38.18 17.82
C GLN A 899 80.07 -38.92 17.92
N ASP A 900 79.75 -39.46 19.10
CA ASP A 900 78.46 -40.13 19.33
C ASP A 900 77.29 -39.13 19.47
N LEU A 901 77.53 -37.94 20.03
CA LEU A 901 76.55 -36.84 20.03
C LEU A 901 76.31 -36.27 18.62
N GLU A 902 77.34 -36.21 17.78
CA GLU A 902 77.20 -35.78 16.37
C GLU A 902 76.34 -36.75 15.56
N ARG A 903 76.47 -38.07 15.79
CA ARG A 903 75.58 -39.11 15.21
C ARG A 903 74.12 -38.94 15.63
N SER A 904 73.86 -38.82 16.94
CA SER A 904 72.51 -38.61 17.46
C SER A 904 71.84 -37.34 16.91
N ARG A 905 72.63 -36.36 16.44
CA ARG A 905 72.12 -35.17 15.76
C ARG A 905 71.79 -35.42 14.29
N THR A 906 72.63 -36.15 13.55
CA THR A 906 72.33 -36.49 12.14
C THR A 906 71.05 -37.31 12.02
N ASP A 907 70.82 -38.25 12.94
CA ASP A 907 69.63 -39.09 12.97
C ASP A 907 68.34 -38.24 13.16
N ALA A 908 68.42 -37.20 14.01
CA ALA A 908 67.32 -36.25 14.22
C ALA A 908 67.07 -35.35 12.99
N ASP A 909 68.13 -34.88 12.33
CA ASP A 909 68.04 -34.10 11.08
C ASP A 909 67.41 -34.93 9.94
N GLU A 910 67.63 -36.25 9.90
CA GLU A 910 66.99 -37.15 8.92
C GLU A 910 65.49 -37.37 9.19
N VAL A 911 65.09 -37.55 10.46
CA VAL A 911 63.67 -37.63 10.84
C VAL A 911 62.93 -36.32 10.48
N ALA A 912 63.55 -35.16 10.71
CA ALA A 912 62.99 -33.87 10.30
C ALA A 912 62.78 -33.79 8.77
N ARG A 913 63.77 -34.19 7.98
CA ARG A 913 63.68 -34.23 6.51
C ARG A 913 62.58 -35.16 5.99
N TYR A 914 62.34 -36.29 6.66
CA TYR A 914 61.25 -37.21 6.33
C TYR A 914 59.88 -36.54 6.60
N GLY A 915 59.72 -35.88 7.74
CA GLY A 915 58.53 -35.07 8.05
C GLY A 915 58.27 -33.96 7.03
N ASP A 916 59.32 -33.24 6.61
CA ASP A 916 59.22 -32.23 5.55
C ASP A 916 58.85 -32.80 4.18
N LEU A 917 59.25 -34.05 3.87
CA LEU A 917 58.84 -34.73 2.65
C LEU A 917 57.36 -35.12 2.70
N GLN A 918 56.90 -35.70 3.81
CA GLN A 918 55.49 -36.02 4.04
C GLN A 918 54.60 -34.77 3.99
N ASN A 919 55.02 -33.67 4.61
CA ASN A 919 54.33 -32.38 4.55
C ASN A 919 54.25 -31.81 3.12
N ARG A 920 55.29 -32.00 2.29
CA ARG A 920 55.26 -31.62 0.86
C ARG A 920 54.28 -32.48 0.06
N LEU A 921 54.23 -33.78 0.31
CA LEU A 921 53.25 -34.67 -0.33
C LEU A 921 51.81 -34.28 0.04
N LEU A 922 51.52 -34.04 1.32
CA LEU A 922 50.20 -33.60 1.78
C LEU A 922 49.77 -32.25 1.18
N ARG A 923 50.70 -31.30 1.05
CA ARG A 923 50.43 -30.03 0.33
C ARG A 923 50.10 -30.29 -1.14
N SER A 924 50.86 -31.13 -1.83
CA SER A 924 50.58 -31.46 -3.23
C SER A 924 49.23 -32.16 -3.45
N GLU A 925 48.67 -32.82 -2.44
CA GLU A 925 47.33 -33.40 -2.50
C GLU A 925 46.24 -32.34 -2.27
N LEU A 926 46.45 -31.38 -1.37
CA LEU A 926 45.59 -30.20 -1.21
C LEU A 926 45.61 -29.31 -2.45
N ASP A 927 46.74 -29.18 -3.14
CA ASP A 927 46.86 -28.46 -4.41
C ASP A 927 46.03 -29.13 -5.51
N LYS A 928 46.03 -30.47 -5.60
CA LYS A 928 45.14 -31.22 -6.52
C LYS A 928 43.66 -31.04 -6.18
N GLN A 929 43.29 -31.11 -4.90
CA GLN A 929 41.92 -30.88 -4.46
C GLN A 929 41.45 -29.45 -4.78
N SER A 930 42.35 -28.46 -4.64
CA SER A 930 42.10 -27.07 -5.04
C SER A 930 41.94 -26.94 -6.56
N GLY A 931 42.74 -27.67 -7.35
CA GLY A 931 42.59 -27.78 -8.80
C GLY A 931 41.23 -28.35 -9.22
N LEU A 932 40.81 -29.47 -8.63
CA LEU A 932 39.49 -30.09 -8.88
C LEU A 932 38.32 -29.15 -8.50
N LEU A 933 38.46 -28.37 -7.43
CA LEU A 933 37.48 -27.34 -7.08
C LEU A 933 37.42 -26.21 -8.12
N HIS A 934 38.57 -25.79 -8.66
CA HIS A 934 38.62 -24.79 -9.73
C HIS A 934 38.06 -25.33 -11.06
N GLU A 935 38.32 -26.59 -11.40
CA GLU A 935 37.68 -27.27 -12.54
C GLU A 935 36.15 -27.33 -12.37
N LEU A 936 35.66 -27.64 -11.17
CA LEU A 936 34.22 -27.62 -10.87
C LEU A 936 33.63 -26.20 -10.97
N GLU A 937 34.36 -25.17 -10.52
CA GLU A 937 33.96 -23.78 -10.66
C GLU A 937 33.91 -23.34 -12.13
N GLN A 938 34.92 -23.69 -12.93
CA GLN A 938 34.97 -23.41 -14.36
C GLN A 938 33.83 -24.13 -15.11
N ASN A 939 33.59 -25.42 -14.84
CA ASN A 939 32.45 -26.16 -15.39
C ASN A 939 31.11 -25.50 -15.03
N ASN A 940 30.97 -24.93 -13.82
CA ASN A 940 29.78 -24.19 -13.41
C ASN A 940 29.63 -22.86 -14.17
N GLN A 941 30.74 -22.13 -14.41
CA GLN A 941 30.74 -20.93 -15.26
C GLN A 941 30.37 -21.26 -16.71
N ASP A 942 30.87 -22.37 -17.28
CA ASP A 942 30.53 -22.83 -18.62
C ASP A 942 29.07 -23.33 -18.72
N LEU A 943 28.53 -23.96 -17.67
CA LEU A 943 27.10 -24.28 -17.57
C LEU A 943 26.23 -23.01 -17.51
N VAL A 944 26.67 -21.96 -16.82
CA VAL A 944 26.02 -20.64 -16.80
C VAL A 944 26.11 -19.95 -18.17
N ALA A 945 27.23 -20.06 -18.87
CA ALA A 945 27.38 -19.56 -20.25
C ALA A 945 26.46 -20.33 -21.23
N SER A 946 26.43 -21.66 -21.13
CA SER A 946 25.52 -22.53 -21.88
C SER A 946 24.05 -22.20 -21.60
N LYS A 947 23.70 -21.89 -20.35
CA LYS A 947 22.36 -21.42 -19.97
C LYS A 947 22.04 -20.07 -20.61
N ARG A 948 22.93 -19.07 -20.52
CA ARG A 948 22.76 -17.77 -21.20
C ARG A 948 22.58 -17.92 -22.72
N GLN A 949 23.31 -18.84 -23.35
CA GLN A 949 23.16 -19.13 -24.78
C GLN A 949 21.81 -19.80 -25.09
N LYS A 950 21.33 -20.71 -24.23
CA LYS A 950 19.96 -21.27 -24.31
C LYS A 950 18.92 -20.18 -24.12
N ASP A 951 19.10 -19.23 -23.19
CA ASP A 951 18.19 -18.09 -22.99
C ASP A 951 18.14 -17.17 -24.22
N ILE A 952 19.25 -17.01 -24.96
CA ILE A 952 19.31 -16.28 -26.24
C ILE A 952 18.56 -17.05 -27.34
N VAL A 953 18.72 -18.37 -27.42
CA VAL A 953 17.97 -19.21 -28.37
C VAL A 953 16.47 -19.19 -28.05
N VAL A 954 16.09 -19.30 -26.78
CA VAL A 954 14.69 -19.15 -26.32
C VAL A 954 14.15 -17.78 -26.73
N LYS A 955 14.87 -16.68 -26.50
CA LYS A 955 14.48 -15.33 -26.97
C LYS A 955 14.43 -15.16 -28.49
N SER A 956 15.05 -16.06 -29.25
CA SER A 956 14.95 -16.12 -30.70
C SER A 956 13.72 -16.93 -31.15
N LEU A 957 13.41 -18.02 -30.43
CA LEU A 957 12.20 -18.82 -30.60
C LEU A 957 10.94 -18.05 -30.19
N GLU A 958 10.97 -17.31 -29.07
CA GLU A 958 9.93 -16.35 -28.66
C GLU A 958 9.65 -15.36 -29.81
N LYS A 959 10.69 -14.73 -30.37
CA LYS A 959 10.56 -13.84 -31.55
C LYS A 959 10.15 -14.52 -32.86
N GLN A 960 10.16 -15.85 -32.92
CA GLN A 960 9.57 -16.63 -34.02
C GLN A 960 8.11 -16.97 -33.71
N VAL A 961 7.78 -17.29 -32.46
CA VAL A 961 6.39 -17.42 -31.97
C VAL A 961 5.66 -16.11 -32.14
N ASP A 962 6.19 -14.96 -31.71
CA ASP A 962 5.61 -13.61 -31.94
C ASP A 962 5.24 -13.37 -33.42
N LYS A 963 6.10 -13.81 -34.34
CA LYS A 963 5.89 -13.67 -35.80
C LYS A 963 4.84 -14.66 -36.32
N LEU A 964 4.83 -15.88 -35.80
CA LEU A 964 3.81 -16.89 -36.12
C LEU A 964 2.46 -16.49 -35.54
N GLU A 965 2.40 -15.98 -34.32
CA GLU A 965 1.20 -15.42 -33.69
C GLU A 965 0.72 -14.18 -34.43
N HIS A 966 1.60 -13.25 -34.84
CA HIS A 966 1.19 -12.12 -35.68
C HIS A 966 0.68 -12.56 -37.06
N HIS A 967 1.28 -13.60 -37.65
CA HIS A 967 0.81 -14.18 -38.91
C HIS A 967 -0.53 -14.93 -38.74
N ILE A 968 -0.70 -15.68 -37.65
CA ILE A 968 -1.96 -16.34 -37.27
C ILE A 968 -3.02 -15.29 -36.97
N GLU A 969 -2.72 -14.22 -36.24
CA GLU A 969 -3.61 -13.08 -36.03
C GLU A 969 -4.01 -12.45 -37.36
N MET A 970 -3.07 -12.24 -38.29
CA MET A 970 -3.37 -11.63 -39.59
C MET A 970 -4.19 -12.57 -40.48
N ASN A 971 -3.94 -13.87 -40.42
CA ASN A 971 -4.77 -14.89 -41.06
C ASN A 971 -6.14 -15.01 -40.39
N VAL A 972 -6.25 -14.87 -39.07
CA VAL A 972 -7.53 -14.82 -38.33
C VAL A 972 -8.28 -13.52 -38.62
N LYS A 973 -7.59 -12.39 -38.81
CA LYS A 973 -8.17 -11.11 -39.25
C LYS A 973 -8.61 -11.19 -40.73
N SER A 974 -7.96 -12.01 -41.56
CA SER A 974 -8.37 -12.34 -42.93
C SER A 974 -9.56 -13.32 -42.99
N LEU A 975 -9.52 -14.37 -42.18
CA LEU A 975 -10.57 -15.37 -42.01
C LEU A 975 -11.83 -14.74 -41.40
N ARG A 976 -11.71 -13.83 -40.44
CA ARG A 976 -12.84 -13.03 -39.94
C ARG A 976 -13.46 -12.18 -41.04
N ARG A 977 -12.66 -11.47 -41.85
CA ARG A 977 -13.15 -10.69 -43.00
C ARG A 977 -13.81 -11.53 -44.11
N SER A 978 -13.56 -12.85 -44.15
CA SER A 978 -14.21 -13.77 -45.10
C SER A 978 -15.39 -14.53 -44.47
N LEU A 979 -15.38 -14.80 -43.16
CA LEU A 979 -16.54 -15.28 -42.39
C LEU A 979 -17.61 -14.19 -42.21
N GLU A 980 -17.22 -12.91 -42.13
CA GLU A 980 -18.10 -11.74 -42.24
C GLU A 980 -18.78 -11.61 -43.63
N LEU A 981 -18.48 -12.53 -44.56
CA LEU A 981 -19.06 -12.61 -45.91
C LEU A 981 -19.75 -13.95 -46.21
N ILE A 982 -19.95 -14.83 -45.22
CA ILE A 982 -20.62 -16.14 -45.36
C ILE A 982 -21.74 -16.28 -44.31
N PRO A 983 -23.02 -16.30 -44.72
CA PRO A 983 -24.15 -16.56 -43.83
C PRO A 983 -24.81 -17.93 -44.09
N ASP A 984 -24.67 -18.85 -43.14
CA ASP A 984 -25.55 -20.02 -42.97
C ASP A 984 -26.74 -19.57 -42.06
N LEU A 985 -28.04 -19.75 -42.36
CA LEU A 985 -28.80 -20.95 -42.74
C LEU A 985 -28.70 -22.02 -41.63
N ASP A 986 -29.75 -22.41 -40.90
CA ASP A 986 -31.22 -22.36 -41.12
C ASP A 986 -31.95 -22.05 -39.78
N SER A 987 -33.21 -21.61 -39.67
CA SER A 987 -34.30 -21.14 -40.56
C SER A 987 -35.40 -20.54 -39.65
N PRO A 988 -36.63 -20.17 -40.10
CA PRO A 988 -37.05 -19.39 -41.27
C PRO A 988 -37.88 -18.15 -40.82
N PRO A 989 -38.57 -17.39 -41.69
CA PRO A 989 -38.44 -17.24 -43.14
C PRO A 989 -38.06 -15.78 -43.56
N ARG A 990 -37.57 -15.60 -44.81
CA ARG A 990 -37.60 -14.33 -45.61
C ARG A 990 -36.77 -13.14 -45.07
N ASP A 991 -36.22 -12.21 -45.87
CA ASP A 991 -35.95 -12.09 -47.32
C ASP A 991 -34.83 -11.01 -47.45
N SER A 992 -33.84 -11.13 -48.34
CA SER A 992 -32.95 -9.99 -48.70
C SER A 992 -32.27 -10.09 -50.10
N PRO A 993 -33.05 -10.11 -51.20
CA PRO A 993 -32.52 -10.36 -52.54
C PRO A 993 -31.91 -9.10 -53.18
N ALA A 994 -30.71 -8.68 -52.75
CA ALA A 994 -30.12 -7.40 -53.19
C ALA A 994 -28.68 -7.48 -53.73
N GLN A 995 -27.74 -8.12 -53.02
CA GLN A 995 -26.43 -8.46 -53.60
C GLN A 995 -26.57 -9.62 -54.59
N ASP A 996 -27.47 -10.56 -54.28
CA ASP A 996 -27.93 -11.56 -55.22
C ASP A 996 -28.51 -10.91 -56.47
N TYR A 997 -29.27 -9.82 -56.41
CA TYR A 997 -29.72 -9.14 -57.63
C TYR A 997 -28.62 -8.47 -58.47
N LYS A 998 -27.37 -8.39 -58.00
CA LYS A 998 -26.23 -8.05 -58.85
C LYS A 998 -25.44 -9.29 -59.29
N LYS A 999 -25.20 -10.27 -58.42
CA LYS A 999 -24.62 -11.56 -58.85
C LYS A 999 -25.53 -12.28 -59.86
N LEU A 1000 -26.84 -12.32 -59.66
CA LEU A 1000 -27.85 -12.71 -60.65
C LEU A 1000 -27.98 -11.73 -61.80
N LYS A 1001 -27.62 -10.45 -61.72
CA LYS A 1001 -27.61 -9.61 -62.95
C LYS A 1001 -26.39 -9.94 -63.81
N ASP A 1002 -25.23 -10.13 -63.21
CA ASP A 1002 -24.01 -10.48 -63.92
C ASP A 1002 -24.09 -11.95 -64.40
N LEU A 1003 -24.60 -12.88 -63.57
CA LEU A 1003 -24.95 -14.26 -63.94
C LEU A 1003 -26.19 -14.36 -64.83
N GLN A 1004 -27.08 -13.37 -64.90
CA GLN A 1004 -28.18 -13.35 -65.88
C GLN A 1004 -27.75 -12.68 -67.18
N GLU A 1005 -26.78 -11.77 -67.18
CA GLU A 1005 -26.08 -11.38 -68.41
C GLU A 1005 -25.18 -12.51 -68.92
N GLU A 1006 -24.56 -13.33 -68.05
CA GLU A 1006 -23.93 -14.57 -68.48
C GLU A 1006 -24.95 -15.64 -68.88
N ARG A 1007 -26.05 -15.82 -68.13
CA ARG A 1007 -27.16 -16.70 -68.53
C ARG A 1007 -27.72 -16.25 -69.86
N ASP A 1008 -27.86 -14.97 -70.14
CA ASP A 1008 -28.40 -14.44 -71.39
C ASP A 1008 -27.34 -14.51 -72.51
N ARG A 1009 -26.03 -14.38 -72.23
CA ARG A 1009 -24.95 -14.72 -73.19
C ARG A 1009 -24.79 -16.23 -73.42
N ILE A 1010 -25.21 -17.07 -72.47
CA ILE A 1010 -25.27 -18.53 -72.56
C ILE A 1010 -26.57 -18.94 -73.24
N ASN A 1011 -27.68 -18.22 -73.02
CA ASN A 1011 -29.00 -18.43 -73.59
C ASN A 1011 -29.09 -17.83 -75.00
N ASP A 1012 -28.25 -16.85 -75.35
CA ASP A 1012 -28.03 -16.39 -76.73
C ASP A 1012 -27.06 -17.30 -77.48
N ARG A 1013 -26.14 -17.98 -76.78
CA ARG A 1013 -25.37 -19.10 -77.35
C ARG A 1013 -26.23 -20.34 -77.47
N TYR A 1014 -27.16 -20.57 -76.53
CA TYR A 1014 -28.10 -21.68 -76.53
C TYR A 1014 -29.22 -21.44 -77.55
N ASN A 1015 -29.79 -20.24 -77.69
CA ASN A 1015 -30.67 -19.88 -78.81
C ASN A 1015 -29.90 -19.71 -80.14
N ARG A 1016 -28.57 -19.93 -80.14
CA ARG A 1016 -27.70 -20.21 -81.29
C ARG A 1016 -27.22 -21.68 -81.35
N TYR A 1017 -27.64 -22.56 -80.44
CA TYR A 1017 -27.39 -24.02 -80.42
C TYR A 1017 -28.68 -24.84 -80.55
N LYS A 1018 -29.64 -24.57 -79.65
CA LYS A 1018 -31.08 -24.40 -79.94
C LYS A 1018 -31.34 -23.18 -80.86
N GLY A 1019 -30.47 -23.09 -81.85
CA GLY A 1019 -30.24 -22.09 -82.88
C GLY A 1019 -29.26 -22.60 -83.95
N THR A 1020 -28.95 -23.91 -83.96
CA THR A 1020 -28.19 -24.64 -84.98
C THR A 1020 -28.60 -26.12 -85.12
N VAL A 1021 -29.76 -26.54 -84.60
CA VAL A 1021 -30.32 -27.90 -84.77
C VAL A 1021 -31.74 -27.99 -85.40
N THR A 1022 -32.70 -27.03 -85.33
CA THR A 1022 -33.99 -27.16 -86.08
C THR A 1022 -33.83 -26.77 -87.53
N LEU A 1023 -32.75 -26.15 -87.98
CA LEU A 1023 -32.44 -26.22 -89.40
C LEU A 1023 -31.93 -27.62 -89.76
N LEU A 1024 -31.40 -28.39 -88.81
CA LEU A 1024 -31.11 -29.81 -89.02
C LEU A 1024 -32.36 -30.69 -88.88
N GLN A 1025 -33.35 -30.40 -88.02
CA GLN A 1025 -34.67 -31.07 -88.06
C GLN A 1025 -35.59 -30.55 -89.19
N GLN A 1026 -35.53 -29.28 -89.59
CA GLN A 1026 -36.19 -28.83 -90.83
C GLN A 1026 -35.52 -29.47 -92.03
N GLN A 1027 -34.18 -29.58 -92.09
CA GLN A 1027 -33.52 -30.33 -93.17
C GLN A 1027 -33.76 -31.84 -93.07
N LEU A 1028 -34.05 -32.38 -91.88
CA LEU A 1028 -34.51 -33.77 -91.72
C LEU A 1028 -35.96 -33.97 -92.15
N GLU A 1029 -36.83 -32.97 -91.99
CA GLU A 1029 -38.22 -32.99 -92.49
C GLU A 1029 -38.29 -32.67 -93.97
N GLU A 1030 -37.47 -31.75 -94.50
CA GLU A 1030 -37.23 -31.56 -95.94
C GLU A 1030 -36.69 -32.87 -96.56
N ALA A 1031 -35.86 -33.64 -95.85
CA ALA A 1031 -35.40 -34.96 -96.27
C ALA A 1031 -36.41 -36.10 -96.06
N LYS A 1032 -37.50 -35.90 -95.30
CA LYS A 1032 -38.59 -36.89 -95.12
C LYS A 1032 -39.84 -36.59 -95.95
N GLN A 1033 -40.04 -35.34 -96.35
CA GLN A 1033 -41.20 -34.89 -97.12
C GLN A 1033 -40.85 -34.58 -98.58
N SER A 1034 -39.58 -34.75 -98.98
CA SER A 1034 -39.19 -34.90 -100.39
C SER A 1034 -39.51 -36.30 -100.95
N THR A 1035 -40.76 -36.73 -100.85
CA THR A 1035 -41.30 -37.92 -101.52
C THR A 1035 -42.70 -37.64 -102.11
N GLY A 1036 -42.79 -36.66 -103.03
CA GLY A 1036 -44.04 -36.35 -103.72
C GLY A 1036 -43.95 -35.13 -104.67
N PHE A 1037 -43.90 -35.42 -105.97
CA PHE A 1037 -44.21 -34.62 -107.18
C PHE A 1037 -44.87 -33.21 -106.98
N GLN A 1038 -44.60 -32.16 -107.78
CA GLN A 1038 -43.98 -32.10 -109.13
C GLN A 1038 -43.45 -30.68 -109.50
N SER A 1039 -42.81 -30.55 -110.67
CA SER A 1039 -42.37 -29.28 -111.32
C SER A 1039 -43.54 -28.53 -112.02
N PRO A 1040 -43.40 -27.35 -112.70
CA PRO A 1040 -42.26 -26.41 -112.90
C PRO A 1040 -42.63 -24.96 -112.46
N GLY A 1041 -41.93 -23.83 -112.75
CA GLY A 1041 -40.66 -23.51 -113.43
C GLY A 1041 -40.51 -22.00 -113.71
N THR A 1042 -39.42 -21.61 -114.39
CA THR A 1042 -39.14 -20.31 -115.06
C THR A 1042 -39.06 -18.98 -114.27
N SER A 1043 -37.84 -18.42 -114.30
CA SER A 1043 -37.40 -17.00 -114.32
C SER A 1043 -38.16 -16.11 -115.36
N PRO A 1044 -37.94 -14.76 -115.55
CA PRO A 1044 -36.62 -14.07 -115.52
C PRO A 1044 -36.51 -12.54 -115.22
N LEU A 1045 -35.25 -12.04 -115.10
CA LEU A 1045 -34.70 -10.70 -115.50
C LEU A 1045 -35.35 -9.39 -114.92
N VAL A 1046 -34.78 -8.16 -114.87
CA VAL A 1046 -33.44 -7.50 -114.94
C VAL A 1046 -33.64 -6.02 -114.44
N GLN A 1047 -32.75 -5.03 -114.21
CA GLN A 1047 -31.32 -4.66 -114.38
C GLN A 1047 -30.87 -3.81 -113.13
N SER A 1048 -29.59 -3.57 -112.80
CA SER A 1048 -28.61 -2.56 -113.30
C SER A 1048 -29.01 -1.07 -113.12
N TYR A 1049 -28.16 -0.09 -112.76
CA TYR A 1049 -26.75 0.12 -113.16
C TYR A 1049 -25.90 1.02 -112.21
N LYS A 1050 -24.56 0.84 -112.26
CA LYS A 1050 -23.44 1.80 -111.96
C LYS A 1050 -23.20 2.23 -110.48
N GLY A 1051 -21.95 2.40 -110.02
CA GLY A 1051 -20.65 2.01 -110.60
C GLY A 1051 -19.43 2.83 -110.12
N ASN A 1052 -18.24 2.18 -110.02
CA ASN A 1052 -16.92 2.70 -109.61
C ASN A 1052 -16.78 3.06 -108.10
N ARG A 1053 -15.62 3.03 -107.41
CA ARG A 1053 -14.24 2.46 -107.55
C ARG A 1053 -13.58 2.57 -106.13
N ILE A 1054 -12.40 2.05 -105.76
CA ILE A 1054 -11.28 1.39 -106.47
C ILE A 1054 -10.85 0.11 -105.69
N SER A 1055 -10.17 -0.81 -106.37
CA SER A 1055 -9.34 -1.91 -105.84
C SER A 1055 -8.16 -1.48 -104.93
N PRO A 1056 -7.65 -2.33 -104.01
CA PRO A 1056 -6.42 -2.06 -103.24
C PRO A 1056 -5.09 -2.12 -104.03
N ALA A 1057 -5.12 -2.34 -105.34
CA ALA A 1057 -4.06 -3.06 -106.07
C ALA A 1057 -3.61 -4.33 -105.29
N SER A 1058 -4.52 -5.19 -104.83
CA SER A 1058 -5.46 -5.99 -105.63
C SER A 1058 -4.70 -6.89 -106.62
N SER A 1059 -4.94 -8.20 -106.67
CA SER A 1059 -6.20 -8.91 -106.37
C SER A 1059 -5.99 -10.38 -106.00
N ASN A 1060 -7.03 -11.02 -105.42
CA ASN A 1060 -7.38 -12.45 -105.58
C ASN A 1060 -6.35 -13.50 -105.05
N LEU A 1061 -6.63 -14.80 -104.88
CA LEU A 1061 -7.84 -15.65 -105.06
C LEU A 1061 -8.16 -16.35 -103.70
N SER A 1062 -9.41 -16.34 -103.22
CA SER A 1062 -10.51 -17.34 -103.45
C SER A 1062 -10.30 -18.76 -102.87
N LEU A 1063 -11.21 -19.23 -101.98
CA LEU A 1063 -12.19 -20.33 -102.27
C LEU A 1063 -13.01 -20.83 -101.05
N LYS A 1064 -14.21 -21.36 -101.37
CA LYS A 1064 -15.08 -22.33 -100.62
C LYS A 1064 -15.97 -21.89 -99.41
N LYS A 1065 -17.28 -21.89 -99.72
CA LYS A 1065 -18.42 -22.54 -99.01
C LYS A 1065 -19.00 -22.01 -97.67
N HIS A 1066 -20.13 -21.32 -97.83
CA HIS A 1066 -21.45 -21.61 -97.21
C HIS A 1066 -21.72 -21.38 -95.70
N ARG A 1067 -22.99 -21.62 -95.32
CA ARG A 1067 -23.79 -20.95 -94.26
C ARG A 1067 -24.64 -22.00 -93.49
N SER A 1068 -25.49 -21.56 -92.54
CA SER A 1068 -26.40 -22.37 -91.69
C SER A 1068 -25.68 -23.09 -90.52
N PRO A 1069 -26.34 -23.62 -89.45
CA PRO A 1069 -27.79 -23.89 -89.19
C PRO A 1069 -28.62 -22.93 -88.25
N GLU A 1070 -29.82 -23.36 -87.76
CA GLU A 1070 -30.86 -22.65 -86.92
C GLU A 1070 -31.58 -23.61 -85.88
N THR A 1071 -32.39 -23.14 -84.91
CA THR A 1071 -33.14 -23.66 -83.67
C THR A 1071 -32.87 -25.06 -82.92
N ASP A 1072 -33.84 -25.68 -82.18
CA ASP A 1072 -34.01 -27.06 -81.53
C ASP A 1072 -33.60 -27.48 -80.09
N SER A 1073 -34.27 -28.41 -79.38
CA SER A 1073 -35.47 -29.24 -79.68
C SER A 1073 -36.33 -29.52 -78.41
N ARG A 1074 -37.45 -30.28 -78.50
CA ARG A 1074 -38.39 -30.55 -77.39
C ARG A 1074 -38.91 -32.01 -77.33
N GLY A 1075 -39.01 -32.55 -76.11
CA GLY A 1075 -40.02 -33.57 -75.70
C GLY A 1075 -40.93 -32.96 -74.61
N ARG A 1076 -42.26 -33.03 -74.71
CA ARG A 1076 -43.16 -34.12 -74.27
C ARG A 1076 -42.95 -34.47 -72.78
N HIS A 1077 -43.80 -33.98 -71.85
CA HIS A 1077 -45.15 -34.47 -71.47
C HIS A 1077 -45.11 -35.71 -70.54
N PRO A 1078 -46.09 -35.94 -69.63
CA PRO A 1078 -47.50 -35.52 -69.71
C PRO A 1078 -48.10 -34.93 -68.40
N ALA A 1079 -49.45 -34.91 -68.37
CA ALA A 1079 -50.34 -34.89 -67.20
C ALA A 1079 -50.37 -33.66 -66.26
N LYS A 1080 -51.47 -32.92 -66.35
CA LYS A 1080 -52.09 -32.18 -65.24
C LYS A 1080 -53.56 -32.57 -65.13
N GLY A 1081 -54.01 -32.96 -63.94
CA GLY A 1081 -55.38 -32.66 -63.49
C GLY A 1081 -55.53 -31.15 -63.27
N LEU A 1082 -56.73 -30.58 -63.29
CA LEU A 1082 -57.70 -30.72 -62.19
C LEU A 1082 -56.96 -30.51 -60.84
N SER A 1083 -56.84 -29.27 -60.36
CA SER A 1083 -57.87 -28.43 -59.70
C SER A 1083 -57.48 -28.31 -58.21
N ASP A 1084 -57.90 -27.32 -57.43
CA ASP A 1084 -58.85 -26.24 -57.69
C ASP A 1084 -58.51 -24.97 -56.86
N LEU A 1085 -59.36 -23.95 -56.97
CA LEU A 1085 -59.55 -22.83 -56.04
C LEU A 1085 -58.44 -21.75 -55.93
N ILE A 1086 -58.84 -20.53 -56.33
CA ILE A 1086 -58.64 -19.24 -55.63
C ILE A 1086 -57.20 -18.91 -55.16
N GLY A 1087 -56.51 -17.89 -55.69
CA GLY A 1087 -56.88 -16.96 -56.77
C GLY A 1087 -56.16 -15.60 -56.64
N LYS A 1088 -56.28 -14.77 -57.69
CA LYS A 1088 -56.07 -13.31 -57.71
C LYS A 1088 -54.79 -12.82 -57.01
N SER A 1089 -53.67 -12.84 -57.73
CA SER A 1089 -53.15 -11.70 -58.50
C SER A 1089 -52.38 -10.69 -57.61
N VAL A 1090 -51.08 -10.44 -57.79
CA VAL A 1090 -50.44 -9.87 -58.99
C VAL A 1090 -51.13 -8.54 -59.30
N SER A 1091 -50.58 -7.40 -58.86
CA SER A 1091 -49.38 -6.73 -59.40
C SER A 1091 -49.52 -6.30 -60.87
N PRO A 1092 -48.85 -5.23 -61.36
CA PRO A 1092 -47.62 -4.66 -60.78
C PRO A 1092 -47.38 -3.14 -60.85
N SER A 1093 -46.73 -2.64 -59.79
CA SER A 1093 -45.65 -1.63 -59.85
C SER A 1093 -46.09 -0.16 -60.13
N SER A 1094 -45.28 0.89 -59.93
CA SER A 1094 -43.83 0.91 -60.16
C SER A 1094 -42.97 1.99 -59.49
N LYS A 1095 -41.83 1.52 -58.96
CA LYS A 1095 -40.47 1.99 -59.28
C LYS A 1095 -40.26 3.52 -59.37
N LYS A 1096 -39.90 4.17 -58.26
CA LYS A 1096 -38.85 5.22 -58.10
C LYS A 1096 -38.80 5.62 -56.61
N ARG A 1097 -37.67 5.68 -55.90
CA ARG A 1097 -36.25 5.64 -56.29
C ARG A 1097 -35.41 4.74 -55.36
N ALA A 1098 -34.56 3.92 -55.98
CA ALA A 1098 -33.18 3.70 -55.52
C ALA A 1098 -32.28 4.75 -56.27
N PRO A 1099 -30.95 4.94 -55.99
CA PRO A 1099 -30.00 3.90 -55.57
C PRO A 1099 -28.90 4.28 -54.55
N TYR A 1100 -28.19 3.23 -54.10
CA TYR A 1100 -26.92 3.24 -53.34
C TYR A 1100 -26.99 3.67 -51.85
N ARG A 1101 -26.25 3.05 -50.91
CA ARG A 1101 -25.22 1.99 -51.03
C ARG A 1101 -25.08 1.19 -49.71
N LEU A 1102 -24.94 -0.14 -49.81
CA LEU A 1102 -24.37 -1.09 -48.81
C LEU A 1102 -25.13 -1.22 -47.46
N MET A 1103 -25.54 -2.42 -47.02
CA MET A 1103 -24.75 -3.56 -46.47
C MET A 1103 -24.25 -3.31 -45.02
N PRO A 1104 -24.20 -4.34 -44.14
CA PRO A 1104 -24.96 -4.32 -42.88
C PRO A 1104 -23.98 -4.65 -41.70
N PRO A 1105 -24.35 -5.27 -40.54
CA PRO A 1105 -25.66 -5.73 -40.08
C PRO A 1105 -26.00 -5.50 -38.58
N ASP A 1106 -27.20 -5.97 -38.20
CA ASP A 1106 -27.52 -6.77 -36.99
C ASP A 1106 -26.99 -6.42 -35.57
N SER A 1107 -27.61 -6.89 -34.48
CA SER A 1107 -28.80 -7.73 -34.34
C SER A 1107 -29.78 -7.16 -33.31
N SER A 1108 -29.69 -7.60 -32.05
CA SER A 1108 -30.90 -7.89 -31.28
C SER A 1108 -30.68 -8.22 -29.81
N GLU A 1109 -31.75 -8.25 -29.01
CA GLU A 1109 -31.98 -9.46 -28.21
C GLU A 1109 -32.20 -9.35 -26.68
N ASN A 1110 -32.45 -8.19 -26.01
CA ASN A 1110 -32.78 -8.02 -24.56
C ASN A 1110 -32.86 -9.30 -23.72
N PRO A 1111 -32.07 -9.29 -22.64
CA PRO A 1111 -32.71 -9.36 -21.33
C PRO A 1111 -32.16 -8.32 -20.34
N SER A 1112 -32.92 -8.18 -19.26
CA SER A 1112 -32.89 -7.19 -18.16
C SER A 1112 -31.55 -6.81 -17.53
N SER A 1113 -31.59 -5.75 -16.69
CA SER A 1113 -30.83 -5.68 -15.42
C SER A 1113 -29.35 -5.27 -15.46
N ALA A 1114 -28.72 -4.77 -14.37
CA ALA A 1114 -29.20 -4.15 -13.11
C ALA A 1114 -28.02 -3.57 -12.28
N CYS A 1115 -27.26 -2.62 -12.83
CA CYS A 1115 -26.41 -1.65 -12.09
C CYS A 1115 -25.16 -2.15 -11.34
N LEU A 1116 -24.19 -1.22 -11.23
CA LEU A 1116 -22.98 -1.19 -10.37
C LEU A 1116 -21.81 -2.15 -10.62
N PRO A 1117 -20.80 -1.68 -11.39
CA PRO A 1117 -19.44 -1.72 -10.93
C PRO A 1117 -19.20 -0.58 -9.92
N ARG A 1118 -19.09 -0.76 -8.60
CA ARG A 1118 -18.78 -1.92 -7.73
C ARG A 1118 -19.52 -1.73 -6.38
N HIS A 1119 -19.03 -2.30 -5.28
CA HIS A 1119 -18.96 -1.56 -4.01
C HIS A 1119 -18.30 -0.16 -4.25
N LEU A 1120 -18.46 0.86 -3.42
CA LEU A 1120 -19.07 0.90 -2.09
C LEU A 1120 -20.29 1.84 -2.12
N LEU A 1121 -21.32 1.64 -1.31
CA LEU A 1121 -21.54 0.53 -0.37
C LEU A 1121 -22.53 -0.49 -0.96
#